data_AF-A0AAU4ND01-F1
#
_entry.id   AF-A0AAU4ND01-F1
#
_cell.length_a   1.000
_cell.length_b   1.000
_cell.length_c   1.000
_cell.angle_alpha   90.00
_cell.angle_beta   90.00
_cell.angle_gamma   90.00
#
_symmetry.space_group_name_H-M   'P 1'
#
loop_
_entity.id
_entity.type
_entity.pdbx_description
1 polymer ?
#
loop_
_entity_poly.entity_id
_entity_poly.type
_entity_poly.pdbx_seq_one_letter_code
_entity_poly.pdbx_strand_id
1 'polypeptide(L)'
;MILRFVLDHMSEVEALADSYERAADRRHADASDDELSIVEYLDMREAYDILNRHREALPLELARELRLGTPRMDTLVPVRNRVMHGRPLQAGDAEKAVSACREFTSRFWPTLRDTLDRLGAEPEWEPAFNGSERRYSDRILHNLPPFDYDETGLIGRAQACSAIVKHLLRRREPMITITGEGGIGKTALASDVAYSLLDNPDSPYECILWTSLKTERLTANGVVEIAGAVRDITGATQNLGKVLADDFKGGAEELSKALEGIETLLIIDNLETVSGSEIVTLYETLPDNVTYLMTSRIGIGQIERRIPLAPLEKKDAQTLFRAFARARGGRADFLSRLKQETVEQIVTRLRFSPLAIRWYVLSVESGREPHPTLTDQDELIDFCVRSVFDALSGTPKSILSVLYALDRTSTFDELAVLTDSPIDELNLAVKELSAGSLVTQKPDPDDELISRVQITEAAQHFLRRVAPLPKTDISRTLLREQEFKRSEEQRRSDESKRQLAPNVVRVRSHHDEPTAHLLRLALAQSRAGSMERAQGYITRARSLNPEFWEVDRVEAFILSQNDQIDQASSLYRSALGKADEAGKAVVAYYFAGHLAGRGHDVDAALPLAKSAHEYLQTADTAQLLGKIHLWARNYEESQVHLEWALENMTGRGRLRLIILTGLVDSWRRWSESLLEDDRRPLEAAHKASAGFSQGIRELDSGAWDQRLAEILLESANAFLRSIGEIGLFPPQFKGDAVRILKGVKRHAVLFERCVAWRHFPGRVGRLYRLAGIDEELSGLCEDLVHVAKPKQEGSSSGPPRGIVKAWRGTYGFISHPDYPSDVFFPGAAVQVTGGMAWDSVNPVGMHVLFEVDEHGKGDRPRANFVAPIPAED
;
A
#
# COMPACT_ATOMS: atom_id res chain seq x y z
N MET A 1 63.12 41.18 -20.92
CA MET A 1 64.08 41.35 -19.80
C MET A 1 65.26 40.39 -19.89
N ILE A 2 65.02 39.09 -20.09
CA ILE A 2 66.08 38.08 -20.28
C ILE A 2 67.03 38.47 -21.42
N LEU A 3 66.48 38.82 -22.59
CA LEU A 3 67.26 39.32 -23.73
C LEU A 3 68.19 40.48 -23.38
N ARG A 4 67.70 41.43 -22.59
CA ARG A 4 68.38 42.71 -22.31
C ARG A 4 69.43 42.63 -21.20
N PHE A 5 69.19 41.83 -20.17
CA PHE A 5 70.03 41.83 -18.97
C PHE A 5 70.77 40.51 -18.74
N VAL A 6 70.39 39.43 -19.42
CA VAL A 6 71.02 38.12 -19.26
C VAL A 6 71.74 37.74 -20.55
N LEU A 7 71.03 37.68 -21.68
CA LEU A 7 71.60 37.25 -22.97
C LEU A 7 72.51 38.29 -23.63
N ASP A 8 72.51 39.54 -23.15
CA ASP A 8 73.44 40.57 -23.62
C ASP A 8 74.92 40.25 -23.25
N HIS A 9 75.13 39.38 -22.25
CA HIS A 9 76.45 39.06 -21.71
C HIS A 9 76.69 37.56 -21.46
N MET A 10 75.74 36.69 -21.83
CA MET A 10 75.78 35.24 -21.57
C MET A 10 75.16 34.48 -22.74
N SER A 11 75.71 33.30 -23.06
CA SER A 11 75.15 32.49 -24.15
C SER A 11 73.75 31.93 -23.80
N GLU A 12 72.95 31.58 -24.81
CA GLU A 12 71.61 31.00 -24.61
C GLU A 12 71.66 29.72 -23.74
N VAL A 13 72.65 28.87 -23.97
CA VAL A 13 72.84 27.60 -23.24
C VAL A 13 73.16 27.86 -21.76
N GLU A 14 74.10 28.76 -21.48
CA GLU A 14 74.49 29.11 -20.11
C GLU A 14 73.38 29.84 -19.35
N ALA A 15 72.63 30.71 -20.04
CA ALA A 15 71.57 31.50 -19.43
C ALA A 15 70.37 30.63 -19.02
N LEU A 16 69.90 29.76 -19.91
CA LEU A 16 68.69 28.95 -19.71
C LEU A 16 68.97 27.68 -18.88
N ALA A 17 70.17 27.10 -18.97
CA ALA A 17 70.54 25.84 -18.30
C ALA A 17 69.51 24.73 -18.57
N ASP A 18 68.89 24.15 -17.53
CA ASP A 18 67.91 23.05 -17.63
C ASP A 18 66.64 23.39 -18.43
N SER A 19 66.42 24.67 -18.76
CA SER A 19 65.31 25.11 -19.62
C SER A 19 65.68 25.18 -21.10
N TYR A 20 66.97 25.05 -21.46
CA TYR A 20 67.43 25.22 -22.84
C TYR A 20 66.86 24.16 -23.78
N GLU A 21 67.01 22.87 -23.45
CA GLU A 21 66.53 21.78 -24.32
C GLU A 21 65.03 21.89 -24.59
N ARG A 22 64.23 22.12 -23.55
CA ARG A 22 62.77 22.26 -23.69
C ARG A 22 62.36 23.47 -24.54
N ALA A 23 63.02 24.61 -24.36
CA ALA A 23 62.76 25.80 -25.18
C ALA A 23 63.21 25.60 -26.63
N ALA A 24 64.35 24.91 -26.84
CA ALA A 24 64.85 24.56 -28.16
C ALA A 24 63.90 23.60 -28.87
N ASP A 25 63.39 22.57 -28.20
CA ASP A 25 62.43 21.61 -28.77
C ASP A 25 61.14 22.32 -29.21
N ARG A 26 60.60 23.21 -28.36
CA ARG A 26 59.43 24.04 -28.71
C ARG A 26 59.72 24.92 -29.93
N ARG A 27 60.92 25.52 -30.02
CA ARG A 27 61.34 26.32 -31.17
C ARG A 27 61.44 25.48 -32.46
N HIS A 28 62.01 24.28 -32.39
CA HIS A 28 62.11 23.39 -33.55
C HIS A 28 60.74 22.86 -34.01
N ALA A 29 59.79 22.69 -33.10
CA ALA A 29 58.44 22.24 -33.43
C ALA A 29 57.58 23.33 -34.11
N ASP A 30 57.91 24.61 -33.93
CA ASP A 30 57.20 25.71 -34.57
C ASP A 30 57.79 25.96 -35.97
N ALA A 31 57.00 25.76 -37.03
CA ALA A 31 57.46 25.81 -38.42
C ALA A 31 57.83 27.22 -38.93
N SER A 32 57.96 28.21 -38.03
CA SER A 32 58.41 29.56 -38.33
C SER A 32 59.93 29.66 -38.25
N ASP A 33 60.56 30.33 -39.23
CA ASP A 33 61.99 30.61 -39.33
C ASP A 33 62.68 30.90 -37.98
N ASP A 34 63.95 30.48 -37.86
CA ASP A 34 64.91 30.70 -36.75
C ASP A 34 65.13 32.19 -36.34
N GLU A 35 64.30 33.12 -36.81
CA GLU A 35 64.36 34.57 -36.52
C GLU A 35 63.87 34.94 -35.11
N LEU A 36 63.02 34.13 -34.47
CA LEU A 36 62.51 34.40 -33.12
C LEU A 36 63.50 33.93 -32.03
N SER A 37 63.74 34.80 -31.04
CA SER A 37 64.62 34.49 -29.91
C SER A 37 64.14 33.26 -29.13
N ILE A 38 65.07 32.45 -28.61
CA ILE A 38 64.76 31.30 -27.74
C ILE A 38 63.90 31.70 -26.51
N VAL A 39 63.95 32.98 -26.12
CA VAL A 39 63.18 33.52 -24.99
C VAL A 39 61.66 33.48 -25.25
N GLU A 40 61.22 33.57 -26.51
CA GLU A 40 59.80 33.50 -26.89
C GLU A 40 59.21 32.10 -26.69
N TYR A 41 60.06 31.07 -26.53
CA TYR A 41 59.67 29.67 -26.34
C TYR A 41 59.79 29.21 -24.87
N LEU A 42 60.02 30.15 -23.94
CA LEU A 42 60.03 29.87 -22.50
C LEU A 42 58.63 29.96 -21.90
N ASP A 43 58.29 29.01 -21.03
CA ASP A 43 57.07 29.12 -20.24
C ASP A 43 57.20 30.25 -19.21
N MET A 44 56.06 30.84 -18.80
CA MET A 44 56.03 31.98 -17.87
C MET A 44 56.84 31.73 -16.59
N ARG A 45 56.74 30.52 -16.01
CA ARG A 45 57.49 30.14 -14.81
C ARG A 45 58.99 30.04 -15.08
N GLU A 46 59.37 29.42 -16.20
CA GLU A 46 60.77 29.25 -16.60
C GLU A 46 61.43 30.60 -16.83
N ALA A 47 60.77 31.50 -17.55
CA ALA A 47 61.25 32.86 -17.78
C ALA A 47 61.46 33.62 -16.45
N TYR A 48 60.53 33.48 -15.51
CA TYR A 48 60.63 34.12 -14.19
C TYR A 48 61.78 33.55 -13.36
N ASP A 49 61.94 32.23 -13.33
CA ASP A 49 62.99 31.55 -12.58
C ASP A 49 64.38 31.85 -13.15
N ILE A 50 64.52 31.99 -14.48
CA ILE A 50 65.77 32.42 -15.14
C ILE A 50 66.15 33.84 -14.69
N LEU A 51 65.20 34.78 -14.65
CA LEU A 51 65.46 36.14 -14.17
C LEU A 51 65.90 36.13 -12.69
N ASN A 52 65.27 35.31 -11.85
CA ASN A 52 65.66 35.16 -10.44
C ASN A 52 67.03 34.51 -10.25
N ARG A 53 67.40 33.55 -11.10
CA ARG A 53 68.72 32.90 -11.11
C ARG A 53 69.82 33.91 -11.39
N HIS A 54 69.61 34.79 -12.36
CA HIS A 54 70.57 35.81 -12.81
C HIS A 54 70.34 37.19 -12.20
N ARG A 55 69.77 37.24 -10.98
CA ARG A 55 69.41 38.49 -10.29
C ARG A 55 70.56 39.50 -10.13
N GLU A 56 71.81 39.04 -10.10
CA GLU A 56 73.00 39.89 -9.97
C GLU A 56 73.27 40.70 -11.23
N ALA A 57 72.78 40.23 -12.39
CA ALA A 57 72.85 40.94 -13.66
C ALA A 57 71.67 41.92 -13.85
N LEU A 58 70.70 41.94 -12.93
CA LEU A 58 69.51 42.79 -13.01
C LEU A 58 69.69 44.09 -12.20
N PRO A 59 69.02 45.19 -12.58
CA PRO A 59 68.92 46.37 -11.72
C PRO A 59 68.38 46.02 -10.33
N LEU A 60 68.97 46.59 -9.27
CA LEU A 60 68.66 46.25 -7.87
C LEU A 60 67.16 46.29 -7.52
N GLU A 61 66.43 47.25 -8.09
CA GLU A 61 64.99 47.38 -7.95
C GLU A 61 64.25 46.17 -8.51
N LEU A 62 64.56 45.76 -9.74
CA LEU A 62 63.96 44.61 -10.42
C LEU A 62 64.30 43.29 -9.72
N ALA A 63 65.56 43.11 -9.35
CA ALA A 63 66.03 41.93 -8.63
C ALA A 63 65.29 41.73 -7.30
N ARG A 64 65.05 42.83 -6.56
CA ARG A 64 64.30 42.79 -5.30
C ARG A 64 62.83 42.45 -5.52
N GLU A 65 62.19 43.06 -6.53
CA GLU A 65 60.79 42.82 -6.84
C GLU A 65 60.53 41.38 -7.31
N LEU A 66 61.37 40.84 -8.21
CA LEU A 66 61.26 39.46 -8.67
C LEU A 66 61.41 38.45 -7.51
N ARG A 67 62.33 38.70 -6.59
CA ARG A 67 62.48 37.85 -5.39
C ARG A 67 61.23 37.89 -4.52
N LEU A 68 60.63 39.07 -4.31
CA LEU A 68 59.43 39.21 -3.49
C LEU A 68 58.17 38.66 -4.18
N GLY A 69 58.10 38.79 -5.51
CA GLY A 69 56.97 38.34 -6.33
C GLY A 69 56.99 36.85 -6.66
N THR A 70 58.05 36.10 -6.31
CA THR A 70 58.17 34.67 -6.64
C THR A 70 56.97 33.84 -6.18
N PRO A 71 56.44 33.99 -4.94
CA PRO A 71 55.25 33.25 -4.51
C PRO A 71 53.99 33.58 -5.33
N ARG A 72 53.95 34.72 -6.03
CA ARG A 72 52.82 35.09 -6.89
C ARG A 72 52.79 34.28 -8.18
N MET A 73 53.91 33.71 -8.60
CA MET A 73 53.93 32.80 -9.75
C MET A 73 53.13 31.52 -9.48
N ASP A 74 53.06 31.07 -8.23
CA ASP A 74 52.22 29.93 -7.85
C ASP A 74 50.72 30.23 -8.01
N THR A 75 50.34 31.51 -8.11
CA THR A 75 48.98 31.97 -8.42
C THR A 75 48.79 32.27 -9.91
N LEU A 76 49.72 33.02 -10.52
CA LEU A 76 49.57 33.53 -11.88
C LEU A 76 49.76 32.45 -12.95
N VAL A 77 50.69 31.52 -12.76
CA VAL A 77 51.00 30.49 -13.77
C VAL A 77 49.82 29.53 -13.98
N PRO A 78 49.17 28.98 -12.94
CA PRO A 78 47.99 28.13 -13.13
C PRO A 78 46.84 28.86 -13.83
N VAL A 79 46.57 30.13 -13.48
CA VAL A 79 45.50 30.93 -14.10
C VAL A 79 45.81 31.20 -15.57
N ARG A 80 47.03 31.62 -15.91
CA ARG A 80 47.45 31.82 -17.30
C ARG A 80 47.30 30.54 -18.11
N ASN A 81 47.74 29.41 -17.57
CA ASN A 81 47.66 28.13 -18.28
C ASN A 81 46.21 27.76 -18.56
N ARG A 82 45.30 27.93 -17.60
CA ARG A 82 43.87 27.72 -17.85
C ARG A 82 43.33 28.57 -19.00
N VAL A 83 43.59 29.88 -18.98
CA VAL A 83 43.13 30.80 -20.02
C VAL A 83 43.67 30.42 -21.40
N MET A 84 44.98 30.14 -21.50
CA MET A 84 45.62 29.86 -22.78
C MET A 84 45.25 28.50 -23.37
N HIS A 85 44.88 27.53 -22.52
CA HIS A 85 44.40 26.20 -22.94
C HIS A 85 42.87 26.09 -22.97
N GLY A 86 42.14 27.21 -22.82
CA GLY A 86 40.68 27.20 -22.83
C GLY A 86 40.07 26.29 -21.75
N ARG A 87 40.64 26.30 -20.54
CA ARG A 87 40.18 25.51 -19.39
C ARG A 87 39.30 26.33 -18.45
N PRO A 88 38.36 25.70 -17.71
CA PRO A 88 37.49 26.41 -16.77
C PRO A 88 38.28 27.13 -15.69
N LEU A 89 37.93 28.39 -15.42
CA LEU A 89 38.51 29.13 -14.29
C LEU A 89 38.03 28.58 -12.95
N GLN A 90 38.92 28.60 -11.96
CA GLN A 90 38.56 28.24 -10.58
C GLN A 90 37.98 29.43 -9.83
N ALA A 91 37.22 29.14 -8.77
CA ALA A 91 36.60 30.16 -7.94
C ALA A 91 37.64 31.17 -7.39
N GLY A 92 37.44 32.44 -7.73
CA GLY A 92 38.29 33.56 -7.33
C GLY A 92 39.59 33.73 -8.13
N ASP A 93 39.80 32.98 -9.21
CA ASP A 93 41.01 33.10 -10.04
C ASP A 93 41.22 34.53 -10.56
N ALA A 94 40.17 35.16 -11.09
CA ALA A 94 40.25 36.52 -11.61
C ALA A 94 40.70 37.53 -10.52
N GLU A 95 40.08 37.48 -9.33
CA GLU A 95 40.43 38.36 -8.21
C GLU A 95 41.88 38.12 -7.74
N LYS A 96 42.28 36.85 -7.62
CA LYS A 96 43.64 36.46 -7.22
C LYS A 96 44.68 36.91 -8.24
N ALA A 97 44.41 36.76 -9.54
CA ALA A 97 45.31 37.19 -10.61
C ALA A 97 45.49 38.71 -10.60
N VAL A 98 44.40 39.48 -10.53
CA VAL A 98 44.47 40.95 -10.45
C VAL A 98 45.21 41.39 -9.18
N SER A 99 44.94 40.76 -8.04
CA SER A 99 45.64 41.06 -6.78
C SER A 99 47.13 40.76 -6.88
N ALA A 100 47.52 39.63 -7.46
CA ALA A 100 48.91 39.25 -7.64
C ALA A 100 49.64 40.19 -8.61
N CYS A 101 48.99 40.58 -9.71
CA CYS A 101 49.52 41.53 -10.69
C CYS A 101 49.77 42.92 -10.09
N ARG A 102 48.92 43.39 -9.17
CA ARG A 102 49.07 44.70 -8.50
C ARG A 102 50.32 44.81 -7.61
N GLU A 103 50.95 43.70 -7.25
CA GLU A 103 52.18 43.71 -6.46
C GLU A 103 53.44 44.00 -7.29
N PHE A 104 53.34 43.94 -8.62
CA PHE A 104 54.41 44.32 -9.55
C PHE A 104 54.29 45.82 -9.87
N THR A 105 55.09 46.64 -9.20
CA THR A 105 54.97 48.11 -9.17
C THR A 105 56.12 48.84 -9.84
N SER A 106 57.26 48.18 -10.05
CA SER A 106 58.46 48.78 -10.63
C SER A 106 58.22 49.31 -12.05
N ARG A 107 59.16 50.15 -12.52
CA ARG A 107 59.12 50.71 -13.89
C ARG A 107 59.25 49.68 -15.02
N PHE A 108 59.53 48.42 -14.70
CA PHE A 108 59.78 47.37 -15.70
C PHE A 108 58.51 46.71 -16.24
N TRP A 109 57.34 47.08 -15.71
CA TRP A 109 56.04 46.51 -16.09
C TRP A 109 55.04 47.54 -16.64
N PRO A 110 55.41 48.39 -17.62
CA PRO A 110 54.51 49.43 -18.11
C PRO A 110 53.22 48.85 -18.70
N THR A 111 53.31 47.79 -19.51
CA THR A 111 52.14 47.13 -20.11
C THR A 111 51.19 46.55 -19.07
N LEU A 112 51.72 45.96 -17.99
CA LEU A 112 50.90 45.42 -16.90
C LEU A 112 50.14 46.54 -16.18
N ARG A 113 50.82 47.66 -15.92
CA ARG A 113 50.21 48.83 -15.28
C ARG A 113 49.10 49.42 -16.16
N ASP A 114 49.38 49.64 -17.44
CA ASP A 114 48.39 50.16 -18.39
C ASP A 114 47.17 49.23 -18.50
N THR A 115 47.41 47.91 -18.47
CA THR A 115 46.34 46.89 -18.49
C THR A 115 45.49 46.94 -17.22
N LEU A 116 46.12 47.04 -16.04
CA LEU A 116 45.42 47.14 -14.75
C LEU A 116 44.63 48.46 -14.62
N ASP A 117 45.20 49.57 -15.10
CA ASP A 117 44.53 50.87 -15.09
C ASP A 117 43.32 50.87 -16.02
N ARG A 118 43.45 50.25 -17.20
CA ARG A 118 42.35 50.09 -18.15
C ARG A 118 41.24 49.19 -17.62
N LEU A 119 41.58 48.03 -17.05
CA LEU A 119 40.60 47.16 -16.37
C LEU A 119 39.91 47.85 -15.19
N GLY A 120 40.62 48.75 -14.49
CA GLY A 120 40.06 49.56 -13.41
C GLY A 120 39.05 50.61 -13.90
N ALA A 121 39.28 51.19 -15.07
CA ALA A 121 38.39 52.18 -15.70
C ALA A 121 37.21 51.54 -16.44
N GLU A 122 37.46 50.44 -17.14
CA GLU A 122 36.52 49.69 -17.98
C GLU A 122 36.56 48.20 -17.59
N PRO A 123 35.73 47.75 -16.63
CA PRO A 123 35.73 46.36 -16.18
C PRO A 123 35.34 45.33 -17.26
N GLU A 124 34.63 45.77 -18.30
CA GLU A 124 34.21 44.94 -19.44
C GLU A 124 35.27 44.93 -20.56
N TRP A 125 36.41 45.60 -20.38
CA TRP A 125 37.44 45.65 -21.39
C TRP A 125 38.12 44.30 -21.56
N GLU A 126 38.16 43.83 -22.81
CA GLU A 126 38.93 42.65 -23.23
C GLU A 126 40.06 43.06 -24.18
N PRO A 127 41.26 42.48 -24.04
CA PRO A 127 42.33 42.67 -25.00
C PRO A 127 41.95 42.05 -26.35
N ALA A 128 42.31 42.70 -27.46
CA ALA A 128 42.14 42.15 -28.80
C ALA A 128 43.02 40.89 -28.96
N PHE A 129 42.42 39.72 -28.76
CA PHE A 129 43.09 38.44 -28.97
C PHE A 129 42.84 38.00 -30.40
N ASN A 130 43.83 38.20 -31.27
CA ASN A 130 43.85 37.58 -32.59
C ASN A 130 44.19 36.10 -32.38
N GLY A 131 43.18 35.31 -32.00
CA GLY A 131 43.34 33.88 -31.75
C GLY A 131 44.00 33.22 -32.94
N SER A 132 45.27 32.85 -32.81
CA SER A 132 45.86 31.91 -33.73
C SER A 132 45.02 30.64 -33.62
N GLU A 133 44.46 30.17 -34.73
CA GLU A 133 43.79 28.87 -34.91
C GLU A 133 44.71 27.66 -34.58
N ARG A 134 45.86 27.91 -33.94
CA ARG A 134 46.74 26.90 -33.38
C ARG A 134 46.02 26.25 -32.20
N ARG A 135 45.31 25.16 -32.49
CA ARG A 135 44.94 24.16 -31.48
C ARG A 135 46.22 23.79 -30.74
N TYR A 136 46.33 24.13 -29.46
CA TYR A 136 47.32 23.50 -28.61
C TYR A 136 47.10 21.98 -28.72
N SER A 137 48.13 21.21 -29.05
CA SER A 137 48.01 19.77 -29.21
C SER A 137 47.84 19.15 -27.82
N ASP A 138 46.60 19.07 -27.35
CA ASP A 138 46.28 18.33 -26.15
C ASP A 138 46.68 16.86 -26.33
N ARG A 139 47.23 16.24 -25.28
CA ARG A 139 47.66 14.83 -25.31
C ARG A 139 46.51 13.88 -25.62
N ILE A 140 45.30 14.28 -25.24
CA ILE A 140 44.08 13.47 -25.31
C ILE A 140 43.17 14.12 -26.35
N LEU A 141 42.67 13.35 -27.31
CA LEU A 141 41.71 13.81 -28.31
C LEU A 141 40.36 14.11 -27.62
N HIS A 142 39.76 15.28 -27.85
CA HIS A 142 38.46 15.60 -27.25
C HIS A 142 37.58 16.56 -28.04
N ASN A 143 36.28 16.56 -27.72
CA ASN A 143 35.29 17.52 -28.22
C ASN A 143 34.49 18.20 -27.08
N LEU A 144 35.12 18.34 -25.91
CA LEU A 144 34.49 18.93 -24.72
C LEU A 144 33.80 20.27 -25.03
N PRO A 145 32.58 20.50 -24.49
CA PRO A 145 31.86 21.74 -24.70
C PRO A 145 32.52 22.89 -23.94
N PRO A 146 32.25 24.15 -24.34
CA PRO A 146 32.57 25.31 -23.52
C PRO A 146 31.83 25.22 -22.17
N PHE A 147 32.40 25.80 -21.12
CA PHE A 147 31.87 25.77 -19.76
C PHE A 147 31.06 27.03 -19.45
N ASP A 148 29.84 26.84 -18.96
CA ASP A 148 28.90 27.93 -18.70
C ASP A 148 29.13 28.63 -17.34
N TYR A 149 30.19 28.31 -16.60
CA TYR A 149 30.40 28.74 -15.20
C TYR A 149 31.72 29.50 -14.97
N ASP A 150 32.33 30.02 -16.04
CA ASP A 150 33.60 30.72 -15.98
C ASP A 150 33.58 31.99 -15.10
N GLU A 151 32.45 32.68 -15.11
CA GLU A 151 32.23 33.92 -14.33
C GLU A 151 32.46 33.71 -12.82
N THR A 152 32.25 32.49 -12.30
CA THR A 152 32.37 32.19 -10.86
C THR A 152 33.30 31.02 -10.55
N GLY A 153 33.68 30.24 -11.55
CA GLY A 153 34.16 28.86 -11.38
C GLY A 153 33.08 27.93 -10.81
N LEU A 154 33.42 26.64 -10.70
CA LEU A 154 32.54 25.63 -10.12
C LEU A 154 32.59 25.66 -8.57
N ILE A 155 31.57 26.23 -7.95
CA ILE A 155 31.49 26.41 -6.49
C ILE A 155 30.83 25.19 -5.81
N GLY A 156 31.40 24.73 -4.70
CA GLY A 156 30.79 23.73 -3.80
C GLY A 156 30.78 22.28 -4.29
N ARG A 157 31.55 21.96 -5.33
CA ARG A 157 31.56 20.62 -5.95
C ARG A 157 32.92 19.90 -5.95
N ALA A 158 33.93 20.47 -5.30
CA ALA A 158 35.29 19.93 -5.30
C ALA A 158 35.39 18.47 -4.81
N GLN A 159 34.68 18.11 -3.74
CA GLN A 159 34.68 16.74 -3.22
C GLN A 159 34.03 15.75 -4.20
N ALA A 160 32.90 16.12 -4.82
CA ALA A 160 32.22 15.29 -5.80
C ALA A 160 33.08 15.09 -7.06
N CYS A 161 33.71 16.17 -7.56
CA CYS A 161 34.63 16.12 -8.69
C CYS A 161 35.80 15.17 -8.42
N SER A 162 36.49 15.36 -7.29
CA SER A 162 37.61 14.50 -6.88
C SER A 162 37.21 13.02 -6.74
N ALA A 163 36.03 12.75 -6.19
CA ALA A 163 35.52 11.38 -6.08
C ALA A 163 35.27 10.73 -7.45
N ILE A 164 34.62 11.45 -8.38
CA ILE A 164 34.33 10.93 -9.72
C ILE A 164 35.62 10.72 -10.51
N VAL A 165 36.54 11.70 -10.49
CA VAL A 165 37.86 11.57 -11.14
C VAL A 165 38.59 10.34 -10.61
N LYS A 166 38.59 10.09 -9.30
CA LYS A 166 39.22 8.91 -8.71
C LYS A 166 38.61 7.59 -9.19
N HIS A 167 37.30 7.55 -9.43
CA HIS A 167 36.64 6.37 -10.02
C HIS A 167 37.06 6.18 -11.48
N LEU A 168 37.02 7.25 -12.27
CA LEU A 168 37.38 7.23 -13.69
C LEU A 168 38.86 6.90 -13.93
N LEU A 169 39.77 7.29 -13.03
CA LEU A 169 41.19 6.89 -13.11
C LEU A 169 41.39 5.40 -12.82
N ARG A 170 40.55 4.81 -11.96
CA ARG A 170 40.65 3.39 -11.57
C ARG A 170 40.05 2.44 -12.59
N ARG A 171 39.09 2.91 -13.39
CA ARG A 171 38.37 2.14 -14.43
C ARG A 171 37.81 0.79 -13.93
N ARG A 172 37.40 0.72 -12.65
CA ARG A 172 36.72 -0.45 -12.09
C ARG A 172 35.24 -0.47 -12.40
N GLU A 173 34.68 0.70 -12.64
CA GLU A 173 33.28 0.90 -12.95
C GLU A 173 33.17 1.36 -14.41
N PRO A 174 32.65 0.53 -15.32
CA PRO A 174 32.56 0.89 -16.73
C PRO A 174 31.54 2.02 -16.96
N MET A 175 30.57 2.17 -16.06
CA MET A 175 29.50 3.15 -16.19
C MET A 175 29.24 3.88 -14.87
N ILE A 176 29.35 5.21 -14.90
CA ILE A 176 29.12 6.10 -13.77
C ILE A 176 28.04 7.11 -14.16
N THR A 177 27.00 7.25 -13.33
CA THR A 177 25.90 8.18 -13.59
C THR A 177 25.77 9.17 -12.45
N ILE A 178 25.88 10.46 -12.76
CA ILE A 178 25.58 11.55 -11.84
C ILE A 178 24.06 11.76 -11.86
N THR A 179 23.41 11.47 -10.73
CA THR A 179 21.95 11.54 -10.58
C THR A 179 21.55 12.72 -9.69
N GLY A 180 20.40 13.35 -9.93
CA GLY A 180 19.90 14.42 -9.06
C GLY A 180 18.86 15.31 -9.73
N GLU A 181 18.25 16.21 -8.97
CA GLU A 181 17.17 17.11 -9.44
C GLU A 181 17.61 17.98 -10.65
N GLY A 182 16.62 18.47 -11.41
CA GLY A 182 16.82 19.46 -12.45
C GLY A 182 17.54 20.71 -11.92
N GLY A 183 18.51 21.23 -12.68
CA GLY A 183 19.24 22.45 -12.31
C GLY A 183 20.25 22.32 -11.16
N ILE A 184 20.50 21.12 -10.63
CA ILE A 184 21.41 20.91 -9.49
C ILE A 184 22.91 20.99 -9.84
N GLY A 185 23.25 21.09 -11.13
CA GLY A 185 24.63 21.24 -11.62
C GLY A 185 25.33 19.97 -12.08
N LYS A 186 24.58 18.92 -12.48
CA LYS A 186 25.16 17.65 -12.97
C LYS A 186 26.05 17.83 -14.19
N THR A 187 25.55 18.56 -15.20
CA THR A 187 26.28 18.89 -16.44
C THR A 187 27.56 19.68 -16.16
N ALA A 188 27.48 20.68 -15.29
CA ALA A 188 28.64 21.47 -14.90
C ALA A 188 29.70 20.61 -14.17
N LEU A 189 29.27 19.70 -13.30
CA LEU A 189 30.16 18.76 -12.64
C LEU A 189 30.81 17.76 -13.61
N ALA A 190 30.04 17.21 -14.56
CA ALA A 190 30.57 16.29 -15.57
C ALA A 190 31.61 16.98 -16.47
N SER A 191 31.35 18.24 -16.86
CA SER A 191 32.30 19.04 -17.63
C SER A 191 33.60 19.28 -16.85
N ASP A 192 33.50 19.69 -15.58
CA ASP A 192 34.65 19.92 -14.70
C ASP A 192 35.50 18.65 -14.48
N VAL A 193 34.84 17.50 -14.34
CA VAL A 193 35.50 16.18 -14.28
C VAL A 193 36.25 15.88 -15.58
N ALA A 194 35.64 16.17 -16.73
CA ALA A 194 36.24 15.91 -18.03
C ALA A 194 37.50 16.76 -18.26
N TYR A 195 37.43 18.06 -17.97
CA TYR A 195 38.60 18.94 -18.01
C TYR A 195 39.67 18.55 -16.97
N SER A 196 39.25 18.12 -15.78
CA SER A 196 40.19 17.61 -14.76
C SER A 196 40.93 16.35 -15.21
N LEU A 197 40.29 15.49 -16.01
CA LEU A 197 40.93 14.31 -16.60
C LEU A 197 41.82 14.66 -17.80
N LEU A 198 41.41 15.66 -18.60
CA LEU A 198 42.20 16.16 -19.72
C LEU A 198 43.58 16.67 -19.24
N ASP A 199 43.59 17.38 -18.11
CA ASP A 199 44.81 17.96 -17.53
C ASP A 199 45.58 17.00 -16.60
N ASN A 200 45.04 15.81 -16.31
CA ASN A 200 45.68 14.87 -15.41
C ASN A 200 46.73 14.01 -16.15
N PRO A 201 48.02 14.09 -15.77
CA PRO A 201 49.07 13.27 -16.39
C PRO A 201 48.81 11.76 -16.28
N ASP A 202 48.15 11.33 -15.20
CA ASP A 202 47.81 9.92 -14.95
C ASP A 202 46.50 9.48 -15.61
N SER A 203 45.88 10.35 -16.42
CA SER A 203 44.65 10.01 -17.15
C SER A 203 44.90 8.83 -18.09
N PRO A 204 44.14 7.72 -17.95
CA PRO A 204 44.31 6.53 -18.78
C PRO A 204 43.66 6.64 -20.16
N TYR A 205 42.99 7.76 -20.45
CA TYR A 205 42.22 7.94 -21.67
C TYR A 205 43.04 8.61 -22.77
N GLU A 206 42.93 8.09 -23.98
CA GLU A 206 43.46 8.66 -25.21
C GLU A 206 42.41 9.55 -25.90
N CYS A 207 41.13 9.30 -25.61
CA CYS A 207 40.01 10.07 -26.14
C CYS A 207 38.94 10.39 -25.09
N ILE A 208 38.44 11.64 -25.07
CA ILE A 208 37.28 12.04 -24.27
C ILE A 208 36.22 12.64 -25.18
N LEU A 209 35.10 11.93 -25.30
CA LEU A 209 34.00 12.27 -26.18
C LEU A 209 32.78 12.73 -25.39
N TRP A 210 32.18 13.84 -25.79
CA TRP A 210 31.01 14.45 -25.16
C TRP A 210 29.86 14.57 -26.15
N THR A 211 28.65 14.23 -25.71
CA THR A 211 27.40 14.52 -26.40
C THR A 211 26.32 14.95 -25.40
N SER A 212 25.43 15.86 -25.80
CA SER A 212 24.33 16.34 -24.96
C SER A 212 23.00 16.13 -25.67
N LEU A 213 22.05 15.51 -24.97
CA LEU A 213 20.68 15.26 -25.41
C LEU A 213 19.72 16.36 -24.93
N LYS A 214 20.24 17.58 -24.78
CA LYS A 214 19.49 18.73 -24.28
C LYS A 214 18.68 19.36 -25.41
N THR A 215 17.37 19.38 -25.27
CA THR A 215 16.44 19.95 -26.26
C THR A 215 16.06 21.40 -25.98
N GLU A 216 16.20 21.86 -24.74
CA GLU A 216 15.71 23.16 -24.27
C GLU A 216 16.69 23.82 -23.28
N ARG A 217 16.65 25.16 -23.19
CA ARG A 217 17.41 25.94 -22.20
C ARG A 217 16.57 27.02 -21.54
N LEU A 218 16.82 27.28 -20.26
CA LEU A 218 16.20 28.38 -19.52
C LEU A 218 16.98 29.68 -19.73
N THR A 219 16.28 30.77 -20.07
CA THR A 219 16.83 32.12 -20.24
C THR A 219 16.11 33.12 -19.33
N ALA A 220 16.60 34.36 -19.26
CA ALA A 220 15.93 35.44 -18.52
C ALA A 220 14.51 35.77 -19.07
N ASN A 221 14.21 35.36 -20.30
CA ASN A 221 12.93 35.56 -20.97
C ASN A 221 12.07 34.27 -21.04
N GLY A 222 12.46 33.20 -20.33
CA GLY A 222 11.75 31.92 -20.31
C GLY A 222 12.50 30.78 -21.01
N VAL A 223 11.79 29.66 -21.21
CA VAL A 223 12.31 28.42 -21.83
C VAL A 223 12.35 28.56 -23.36
N VAL A 224 13.46 28.18 -23.98
CA VAL A 224 13.68 28.27 -25.43
C VAL A 224 14.21 26.92 -25.96
N GLU A 225 13.68 26.45 -27.09
CA GLU A 225 14.19 25.26 -27.79
C GLU A 225 15.59 25.48 -28.37
N ILE A 226 16.41 24.43 -28.36
CA ILE A 226 17.75 24.42 -28.93
C ILE A 226 17.66 23.90 -30.38
N ALA A 227 17.96 24.76 -31.35
CA ALA A 227 17.98 24.39 -32.77
C ALA A 227 19.06 23.35 -33.05
N GLY A 228 18.68 22.24 -33.71
CA GLY A 228 19.61 21.15 -34.05
C GLY A 228 19.97 20.22 -32.88
N ALA A 229 19.21 20.26 -31.78
CA ALA A 229 19.43 19.37 -30.63
C ALA A 229 19.37 17.88 -31.01
N VAL A 230 20.29 17.10 -30.45
CA VAL A 230 20.27 15.64 -30.54
C VAL A 230 19.15 15.12 -29.64
N ARG A 231 18.23 14.33 -30.18
CA ARG A 231 17.07 13.79 -29.46
C ARG A 231 17.19 12.31 -29.13
N ASP A 232 18.09 11.59 -29.80
CA ASP A 232 18.24 10.14 -29.73
C ASP A 232 19.71 9.70 -29.78
N ILE A 233 19.96 8.43 -29.45
CA ILE A 233 21.31 7.85 -29.47
C ILE A 233 21.90 7.85 -30.88
N THR A 234 21.08 7.66 -31.91
CA THR A 234 21.54 7.67 -33.31
C THR A 234 22.16 9.02 -33.68
N GLY A 235 21.48 10.13 -33.41
CA GLY A 235 22.03 11.47 -33.61
C GLY A 235 23.27 11.72 -32.74
N ALA A 236 23.31 11.14 -31.54
CA ALA A 236 24.48 11.23 -30.67
C ALA A 236 25.70 10.53 -31.30
N THR A 237 25.55 9.31 -31.81
CA THR A 237 26.64 8.56 -32.46
C THR A 237 27.22 9.28 -33.67
N GLN A 238 26.38 9.95 -34.47
CA GLN A 238 26.85 10.74 -35.61
C GLN A 238 27.69 11.95 -35.18
N ASN A 239 27.25 12.68 -34.14
CA ASN A 239 28.00 13.81 -33.61
C ASN A 239 29.33 13.38 -32.99
N LEU A 240 29.36 12.21 -32.35
CA LEU A 240 30.57 11.64 -31.77
C LEU A 240 31.57 11.21 -32.86
N GLY A 241 31.12 10.50 -33.89
CA GLY A 241 32.00 10.00 -34.94
C GLY A 241 32.61 11.09 -35.82
N LYS A 242 31.94 12.24 -35.98
CA LYS A 242 32.52 13.42 -36.67
C LYS A 242 33.78 13.97 -36.01
N VAL A 243 34.02 13.70 -34.73
CA VAL A 243 35.25 14.09 -34.02
C VAL A 243 36.43 13.21 -34.46
N LEU A 244 36.14 11.96 -34.82
CA LEU A 244 37.13 10.97 -35.22
C LEU A 244 37.44 11.06 -36.72
N ALA A 245 36.42 11.31 -37.55
CA ALA A 245 36.55 11.47 -39.00
C ALA A 245 35.52 12.45 -39.57
N ASP A 246 35.96 13.44 -40.38
CA ASP A 246 35.10 14.47 -40.97
C ASP A 246 34.02 13.91 -41.92
N ASP A 247 34.24 12.73 -42.51
CA ASP A 247 33.34 12.04 -43.42
C ASP A 247 32.48 10.95 -42.75
N PHE A 248 32.44 10.90 -41.41
CA PHE A 248 31.66 9.93 -40.66
C PHE A 248 30.16 10.03 -40.98
N LYS A 249 29.57 8.95 -41.51
CA LYS A 249 28.19 8.91 -42.01
C LYS A 249 27.25 7.98 -41.23
N GLY A 250 27.74 7.07 -40.38
CA GLY A 250 26.94 5.97 -39.83
C GLY A 250 26.73 5.95 -38.31
N GLY A 251 26.25 4.79 -37.82
CA GLY A 251 25.69 4.57 -36.48
C GLY A 251 26.61 3.82 -35.51
N ALA A 252 26.04 3.24 -34.44
CA ALA A 252 26.78 2.68 -33.30
C ALA A 252 27.87 1.64 -33.66
N GLU A 253 27.66 0.80 -34.68
CA GLU A 253 28.68 -0.17 -35.13
C GLU A 253 29.91 0.47 -35.79
N GLU A 254 29.72 1.56 -36.53
CA GLU A 254 30.84 2.27 -37.17
C GLU A 254 31.64 3.02 -36.10
N LEU A 255 30.96 3.60 -35.11
CA LEU A 255 31.58 4.19 -33.93
C LEU A 255 32.36 3.13 -33.12
N SER A 256 31.80 1.93 -32.97
CA SER A 256 32.46 0.81 -32.29
C SER A 256 33.81 0.47 -32.93
N LYS A 257 33.85 0.33 -34.27
CA LYS A 257 35.09 0.10 -35.03
C LYS A 257 36.09 1.26 -34.91
N ALA A 258 35.60 2.50 -34.89
CA ALA A 258 36.46 3.67 -34.77
C ALA A 258 37.09 3.81 -33.36
N LEU A 259 36.42 3.29 -32.33
CA LEU A 259 36.88 3.32 -30.95
C LEU A 259 37.64 2.05 -30.52
N GLU A 260 37.70 1.03 -31.36
CA GLU A 260 38.36 -0.23 -31.04
C GLU A 260 39.85 -0.02 -30.74
N GLY A 261 40.27 -0.39 -29.52
CA GLY A 261 41.66 -0.23 -29.07
C GLY A 261 42.05 1.17 -28.58
N ILE A 262 41.15 2.16 -28.60
CA ILE A 262 41.40 3.53 -28.12
C ILE A 262 40.78 3.72 -26.73
N GLU A 263 41.59 3.99 -25.71
CA GLU A 263 41.05 4.14 -24.35
C GLU A 263 40.17 5.39 -24.24
N THR A 264 38.85 5.19 -24.19
CA THR A 264 37.88 6.28 -24.44
C THR A 264 36.96 6.51 -23.25
N LEU A 265 36.80 7.77 -22.85
CA LEU A 265 35.73 8.21 -21.95
C LEU A 265 34.59 8.82 -22.78
N LEU A 266 33.43 8.19 -22.76
CA LEU A 266 32.22 8.69 -23.39
C LEU A 266 31.30 9.35 -22.36
N ILE A 267 31.04 10.64 -22.55
CA ILE A 267 30.21 11.48 -21.69
C ILE A 267 28.88 11.77 -22.38
N ILE A 268 27.78 11.31 -21.77
CA ILE A 268 26.42 11.54 -22.29
C ILE A 268 25.63 12.37 -21.29
N ASP A 269 25.32 13.60 -21.68
CA ASP A 269 24.62 14.57 -20.85
C ASP A 269 23.10 14.59 -21.16
N ASN A 270 22.29 14.72 -20.10
CA ASN A 270 20.84 14.93 -20.14
C ASN A 270 20.00 13.74 -20.66
N LEU A 271 20.16 12.55 -20.07
CA LEU A 271 19.51 11.29 -20.50
C LEU A 271 18.00 11.12 -20.17
N GLU A 272 17.29 12.20 -19.87
CA GLU A 272 15.89 12.12 -19.39
C GLU A 272 14.90 11.59 -20.42
N THR A 273 15.18 11.79 -21.71
CA THR A 273 14.27 11.47 -22.82
C THR A 273 14.60 10.15 -23.52
N VAL A 274 15.65 9.43 -23.07
CA VAL A 274 16.13 8.20 -23.71
C VAL A 274 15.76 7.00 -22.85
N SER A 275 15.26 5.93 -23.48
CA SER A 275 14.89 4.71 -22.76
C SER A 275 16.11 3.95 -22.24
N GLY A 276 15.98 3.27 -21.10
CA GLY A 276 17.08 2.47 -20.54
C GLY A 276 17.56 1.36 -21.48
N SER A 277 16.67 0.79 -22.30
CA SER A 277 17.00 -0.20 -23.33
C SER A 277 17.93 0.32 -24.42
N GLU A 278 17.77 1.57 -24.83
CA GLU A 278 18.63 2.17 -25.85
C GLU A 278 20.07 2.33 -25.32
N ILE A 279 20.23 2.71 -24.05
CA ILE A 279 21.55 2.83 -23.43
C ILE A 279 22.22 1.47 -23.25
N VAL A 280 21.46 0.44 -22.86
CA VAL A 280 21.97 -0.93 -22.80
C VAL A 280 22.44 -1.39 -24.18
N THR A 281 21.67 -1.10 -25.23
CA THR A 281 22.06 -1.45 -26.61
C THR A 281 23.35 -0.74 -27.02
N LEU A 282 23.52 0.54 -26.68
CA LEU A 282 24.75 1.28 -26.95
C LEU A 282 25.95 0.69 -26.19
N TYR A 283 25.75 0.31 -24.92
CA TYR A 283 26.76 -0.33 -24.09
C TYR A 283 27.19 -1.69 -24.66
N GLU A 284 26.24 -2.50 -25.14
CA GLU A 284 26.51 -3.81 -25.74
C GLU A 284 27.17 -3.74 -27.12
N THR A 285 27.02 -2.62 -27.84
CA THR A 285 27.56 -2.45 -29.21
C THR A 285 28.98 -1.90 -29.22
N LEU A 286 29.33 -1.04 -28.25
CA LEU A 286 30.63 -0.40 -28.17
C LEU A 286 31.66 -1.30 -27.46
N PRO A 287 32.98 -1.13 -27.72
CA PRO A 287 33.99 -2.04 -27.21
C PRO A 287 34.34 -1.79 -25.73
N ASP A 288 34.88 -2.81 -25.05
CA ASP A 288 35.11 -2.86 -23.59
C ASP A 288 36.07 -1.77 -23.05
N ASN A 289 36.88 -1.19 -23.93
CA ASN A 289 37.79 -0.08 -23.61
C ASN A 289 37.05 1.26 -23.39
N VAL A 290 35.76 1.34 -23.71
CA VAL A 290 34.94 2.54 -23.47
C VAL A 290 34.44 2.59 -22.03
N THR A 291 34.74 3.70 -21.34
CA THR A 291 34.18 4.05 -20.03
C THR A 291 33.12 5.13 -20.19
N TYR A 292 32.04 5.09 -19.42
CA TYR A 292 30.89 5.97 -19.56
C TYR A 292 30.72 6.88 -18.34
N LEU A 293 30.54 8.17 -18.58
CA LEU A 293 30.07 9.14 -17.60
C LEU A 293 28.75 9.74 -18.08
N MET A 294 27.70 9.61 -17.28
CA MET A 294 26.37 10.01 -17.68
C MET A 294 25.80 11.05 -16.71
N THR A 295 24.97 11.96 -17.23
CA THR A 295 24.14 12.83 -16.38
C THR A 295 22.67 12.54 -16.65
N SER A 296 21.92 12.32 -15.56
CA SER A 296 20.49 12.07 -15.66
C SER A 296 19.76 12.55 -14.41
N ARG A 297 18.46 12.82 -14.50
CA ARG A 297 17.62 12.97 -13.31
C ARG A 297 17.37 11.61 -12.64
N ILE A 298 17.17 10.58 -13.46
CA ILE A 298 16.83 9.21 -13.04
C ILE A 298 17.97 8.27 -13.45
N GLY A 299 18.39 7.38 -12.55
CA GLY A 299 19.38 6.35 -12.89
C GLY A 299 18.85 5.35 -13.93
N ILE A 300 19.72 4.87 -14.81
CA ILE A 300 19.38 4.09 -16.00
C ILE A 300 19.13 2.61 -15.68
N GLY A 301 19.64 2.10 -14.54
CA GLY A 301 19.41 0.71 -14.14
C GLY A 301 20.38 0.20 -13.06
N GLN A 302 20.60 -1.12 -13.02
CA GLN A 302 21.52 -1.79 -12.07
C GLN A 302 22.98 -1.84 -12.55
N ILE A 303 23.26 -1.58 -13.83
CA ILE A 303 24.61 -1.69 -14.43
C ILE A 303 25.54 -0.52 -14.09
N GLU A 304 25.00 0.59 -13.59
CA GLU A 304 25.72 1.84 -13.37
C GLU A 304 26.10 2.05 -11.89
N ARG A 305 27.21 2.75 -11.65
CA ARG A 305 27.51 3.35 -10.36
C ARG A 305 26.84 4.71 -10.25
N ARG A 306 25.79 4.81 -9.43
CA ARG A 306 25.07 6.07 -9.19
C ARG A 306 25.81 6.95 -8.19
N ILE A 307 25.99 8.22 -8.55
CA ILE A 307 26.55 9.26 -7.67
C ILE A 307 25.47 10.34 -7.50
N PRO A 308 24.70 10.31 -6.38
CA PRO A 308 23.66 11.30 -6.13
C PRO A 308 24.26 12.66 -5.81
N LEU A 309 23.84 13.68 -6.56
CA LEU A 309 24.27 15.06 -6.40
C LEU A 309 23.21 15.85 -5.64
N ALA A 310 23.50 16.18 -4.39
CA ALA A 310 22.63 16.98 -3.52
C ALA A 310 22.64 18.47 -3.92
N PRO A 311 21.66 19.28 -3.44
CA PRO A 311 21.75 20.75 -3.45
C PRO A 311 23.06 21.27 -2.88
N LEU A 312 23.42 22.51 -3.23
CA LEU A 312 24.62 23.13 -2.67
C LEU A 312 24.47 23.27 -1.16
N GLU A 313 25.59 23.15 -0.44
CA GLU A 313 25.61 23.51 0.96
C GLU A 313 25.25 24.99 1.13
N LYS A 314 24.64 25.34 2.26
CA LYS A 314 24.21 26.72 2.57
C LYS A 314 25.31 27.75 2.31
N LYS A 315 26.55 27.46 2.72
CA LYS A 315 27.70 28.36 2.53
C LYS A 315 28.07 28.51 1.06
N ASP A 316 28.04 27.43 0.30
CA ASP A 316 28.38 27.42 -1.12
C ASP A 316 27.31 28.10 -1.96
N ALA A 317 26.03 27.89 -1.64
CA ALA A 317 24.90 28.60 -2.27
C ALA A 317 24.99 30.12 -2.04
N GLN A 318 25.33 30.55 -0.82
CA GLN A 318 25.54 31.97 -0.51
C GLN A 318 26.76 32.55 -1.26
N THR A 319 27.81 31.75 -1.40
CA THR A 319 29.02 32.12 -2.13
C THR A 319 28.73 32.27 -3.61
N LEU A 320 28.05 31.29 -4.22
CA LEU A 320 27.59 31.35 -5.61
C LEU A 320 26.71 32.57 -5.86
N PHE A 321 25.72 32.81 -5.00
CA PHE A 321 24.83 33.97 -5.11
C PHE A 321 25.61 35.28 -5.17
N ARG A 322 26.55 35.48 -4.24
CA ARG A 322 27.35 36.71 -4.19
C ARG A 322 28.35 36.82 -5.33
N ALA A 323 29.08 35.75 -5.62
CA ALA A 323 30.08 35.73 -6.69
C ALA A 323 29.42 36.01 -8.04
N PHE A 324 28.31 35.33 -8.32
CA PHE A 324 27.57 35.51 -9.57
C PHE A 324 26.97 36.91 -9.69
N ALA A 325 26.37 37.45 -8.62
CA ALA A 325 25.86 38.82 -8.62
C ALA A 325 26.95 39.88 -8.85
N ARG A 326 28.17 39.67 -8.32
CA ARG A 326 29.31 40.56 -8.60
C ARG A 326 29.77 40.45 -10.04
N ALA A 327 29.90 39.22 -10.55
CA ALA A 327 30.38 38.98 -11.91
C ALA A 327 29.45 39.59 -12.97
N ARG A 328 28.12 39.52 -12.77
CA ARG A 328 27.13 40.14 -13.67
C ARG A 328 27.13 41.67 -13.59
N GLY A 329 27.45 42.24 -12.43
CA GLY A 329 27.52 43.69 -12.24
C GLY A 329 26.20 44.43 -12.50
N GLY A 330 26.28 45.68 -12.92
CA GLY A 330 25.14 46.50 -13.35
C GLY A 330 24.01 46.59 -12.31
N ARG A 331 22.77 46.30 -12.74
CA ARG A 331 21.58 46.34 -11.88
C ARG A 331 21.54 45.23 -10.83
N ALA A 332 22.36 44.19 -10.96
CA ALA A 332 22.40 43.07 -10.02
C ALA A 332 23.48 43.24 -8.93
N ASP A 333 24.41 44.19 -9.06
CA ASP A 333 25.55 44.33 -8.13
C ASP A 333 25.12 44.53 -6.66
N PHE A 334 24.02 45.25 -6.44
CA PHE A 334 23.51 45.48 -5.08
C PHE A 334 23.15 44.17 -4.35
N LEU A 335 22.80 43.10 -5.08
CA LEU A 335 22.51 41.79 -4.52
C LEU A 335 23.73 41.21 -3.81
N SER A 336 24.94 41.46 -4.33
CA SER A 336 26.18 40.96 -3.72
C SER A 336 26.49 41.57 -2.35
N ARG A 337 25.91 42.74 -2.06
CA ARG A 337 26.11 43.54 -0.85
C ARG A 337 25.01 43.35 0.20
N LEU A 338 24.04 42.45 -0.07
CA LEU A 338 22.96 42.15 0.87
C LEU A 338 23.49 41.52 2.18
N LYS A 339 22.78 41.82 3.27
CA LYS A 339 23.03 41.23 4.59
C LYS A 339 22.96 39.71 4.53
N GLN A 340 23.77 39.05 5.34
CA GLN A 340 23.88 37.58 5.39
C GLN A 340 22.53 36.89 5.58
N GLU A 341 21.70 37.41 6.49
CA GLU A 341 20.35 36.90 6.78
C GLU A 341 19.41 36.99 5.57
N THR A 342 19.50 38.07 4.80
CA THR A 342 18.69 38.25 3.59
C THR A 342 19.12 37.28 2.50
N VAL A 343 20.43 37.14 2.26
CA VAL A 343 20.94 36.17 1.28
C VAL A 343 20.53 34.76 1.67
N GLU A 344 20.59 34.42 2.95
CA GLU A 344 20.13 33.14 3.48
C GLU A 344 18.65 32.88 3.16
N GLN A 345 17.77 33.84 3.42
CA GLN A 345 16.35 33.71 3.09
C GLN A 345 16.11 33.50 1.59
N ILE A 346 16.85 34.23 0.74
CA ILE A 346 16.78 34.13 -0.71
C ILE A 346 17.21 32.73 -1.18
N VAL A 347 18.43 32.29 -0.82
CA VAL A 347 18.94 31.00 -1.29
C VAL A 347 18.13 29.81 -0.75
N THR A 348 17.53 29.97 0.44
CA THR A 348 16.60 28.96 1.00
C THR A 348 15.34 28.86 0.15
N ARG A 349 14.72 29.99 -0.25
CA ARG A 349 13.56 30.00 -1.17
C ARG A 349 13.89 29.48 -2.57
N LEU A 350 15.14 29.58 -2.99
CA LEU A 350 15.67 29.02 -4.23
C LEU A 350 16.17 27.56 -4.05
N ARG A 351 15.84 26.93 -2.92
CA ARG A 351 16.14 25.51 -2.61
C ARG A 351 17.62 25.13 -2.75
N PHE A 352 18.52 26.09 -2.55
CA PHE A 352 19.97 25.93 -2.73
C PHE A 352 20.37 25.37 -4.12
N SER A 353 19.54 25.59 -5.14
CA SER A 353 19.77 25.14 -6.52
C SER A 353 20.65 26.14 -7.30
N PRO A 354 21.79 25.70 -7.89
CA PRO A 354 22.63 26.58 -8.71
C PRO A 354 21.87 27.26 -9.84
N LEU A 355 21.02 26.52 -10.55
CA LEU A 355 20.21 27.08 -11.64
C LEU A 355 19.24 28.14 -11.13
N ALA A 356 18.55 27.87 -10.02
CA ALA A 356 17.60 28.81 -9.43
C ALA A 356 18.29 30.11 -8.99
N ILE A 357 19.48 30.00 -8.39
CA ILE A 357 20.31 31.13 -7.98
C ILE A 357 20.71 31.98 -9.19
N ARG A 358 21.22 31.36 -10.26
CA ARG A 358 21.63 32.08 -11.48
C ARG A 358 20.43 32.72 -12.18
N TRP A 359 19.33 31.99 -12.34
CA TRP A 359 18.09 32.51 -12.92
C TRP A 359 17.57 33.73 -12.18
N TYR A 360 17.60 33.71 -10.84
CA TYR A 360 17.16 34.83 -10.02
C TYR A 360 18.02 36.09 -10.25
N VAL A 361 19.35 35.94 -10.26
CA VAL A 361 20.27 37.06 -10.50
C VAL A 361 20.08 37.62 -11.91
N LEU A 362 20.01 36.76 -12.93
CA LEU A 362 19.78 37.16 -14.33
C LEU A 362 18.42 37.85 -14.52
N SER A 363 17.39 37.40 -13.79
CA SER A 363 16.06 38.02 -13.81
C SER A 363 16.12 39.45 -13.25
N VAL A 364 16.80 39.66 -12.13
CA VAL A 364 16.97 41.01 -11.55
C VAL A 364 17.80 41.91 -12.47
N GLU A 365 18.86 41.37 -13.06
CA GLU A 365 19.69 42.09 -14.04
C GLU A 365 18.86 42.56 -15.25
N SER A 366 17.99 41.69 -15.77
CA SER A 366 17.08 42.01 -16.88
C SER A 366 16.00 43.06 -16.53
N GLY A 367 15.94 43.49 -15.26
CA GLY A 367 15.03 44.52 -14.78
C GLY A 367 13.77 44.00 -14.09
N ARG A 368 13.65 42.69 -13.85
CA ARG A 368 12.56 42.14 -13.03
C ARG A 368 12.77 42.54 -11.57
N GLU A 369 11.68 42.83 -10.86
CA GLU A 369 11.79 43.16 -9.44
C GLU A 369 12.22 41.93 -8.62
N PRO A 370 13.14 42.08 -7.65
CA PRO A 370 13.66 40.96 -6.84
C PRO A 370 12.58 40.19 -6.09
N HIS A 371 11.64 40.89 -5.45
CA HIS A 371 10.65 40.24 -4.58
C HIS A 371 9.60 39.43 -5.37
N PRO A 372 8.98 39.94 -6.45
CA PRO A 372 8.11 39.14 -7.31
C PRO A 372 8.80 37.92 -7.92
N THR A 373 10.05 38.05 -8.38
CA THR A 373 10.83 36.95 -8.98
C THR A 373 11.09 35.80 -7.98
N LEU A 374 11.22 36.10 -6.68
CA LEU A 374 11.30 35.07 -5.64
C LEU A 374 9.98 34.35 -5.38
N THR A 375 8.87 35.00 -5.70
CA THR A 375 7.51 34.53 -5.38
C THR A 375 6.89 33.78 -6.56
N ASP A 376 7.15 34.24 -7.79
CA ASP A 376 6.70 33.62 -9.03
C ASP A 376 7.86 32.85 -9.68
N GLN A 377 7.91 31.55 -9.39
CA GLN A 377 8.94 30.62 -9.88
C GLN A 377 8.36 29.66 -10.93
N ASP A 378 7.22 29.99 -11.56
CA ASP A 378 6.51 29.10 -12.48
C ASP A 378 7.41 28.64 -13.63
N GLU A 379 8.13 29.55 -14.30
CA GLU A 379 9.06 29.25 -15.41
C GLU A 379 10.21 28.31 -14.99
N LEU A 380 10.78 28.53 -13.80
CA LEU A 380 11.89 27.74 -13.27
C LEU A 380 11.42 26.32 -12.93
N ILE A 381 10.24 26.21 -12.31
CA ILE A 381 9.67 24.93 -11.87
C ILE A 381 9.18 24.12 -13.08
N ASP A 382 8.62 24.79 -14.08
CA ASP A 382 8.26 24.18 -15.35
C ASP A 382 9.48 23.50 -16.00
N PHE A 383 10.59 24.22 -16.14
CA PHE A 383 11.84 23.70 -16.68
C PHE A 383 12.41 22.52 -15.87
N CYS A 384 12.27 22.54 -14.54
CA CYS A 384 12.81 21.49 -13.65
C CYS A 384 11.92 20.25 -13.51
N VAL A 385 10.64 20.29 -13.86
CA VAL A 385 9.70 19.20 -13.57
C VAL A 385 9.02 18.63 -14.82
N ARG A 386 8.75 19.45 -15.85
CA ARG A 386 7.92 19.05 -17.00
C ARG A 386 8.41 17.80 -17.72
N SER A 387 9.69 17.73 -18.10
CA SER A 387 10.27 16.57 -18.80
C SER A 387 10.08 15.26 -18.05
N VAL A 388 10.31 15.28 -16.72
CA VAL A 388 10.11 14.11 -15.86
C VAL A 388 8.64 13.75 -15.77
N PHE A 389 7.77 14.73 -15.52
CA PHE A 389 6.34 14.51 -15.39
C PHE A 389 5.71 13.96 -16.67
N ASP A 390 6.10 14.48 -17.84
CA ASP A 390 5.57 14.05 -19.12
C ASP A 390 5.99 12.61 -19.43
N ALA A 391 7.22 12.22 -19.07
CA ALA A 391 7.75 10.87 -19.21
C ALA A 391 7.11 9.83 -18.26
N LEU A 392 6.43 10.26 -17.18
CA LEU A 392 5.82 9.33 -16.23
C LEU A 392 4.71 8.49 -16.85
N SER A 393 4.66 7.21 -16.43
CA SER A 393 3.57 6.29 -16.72
C SER A 393 2.26 6.64 -15.98
N GLY A 394 1.16 5.93 -16.25
CA GLY A 394 -0.17 6.25 -15.72
C GLY A 394 -0.30 6.16 -14.18
N THR A 395 0.21 5.09 -13.57
CA THR A 395 0.13 4.85 -12.12
C THR A 395 0.88 5.91 -11.30
N PRO A 396 2.14 6.28 -11.61
CA PRO A 396 2.85 7.41 -10.98
C PRO A 396 2.05 8.73 -11.01
N LYS A 397 1.45 9.07 -12.16
CA LYS A 397 0.61 10.28 -12.28
C LYS A 397 -0.61 10.22 -11.38
N SER A 398 -1.23 9.05 -11.24
CA SER A 398 -2.35 8.84 -10.30
C SER A 398 -1.92 9.01 -8.85
N ILE A 399 -0.77 8.44 -8.44
CA ILE A 399 -0.22 8.60 -7.08
C ILE A 399 0.08 10.06 -6.78
N LEU A 400 0.74 10.78 -7.69
CA LEU A 400 1.00 12.22 -7.54
C LEU A 400 -0.29 13.01 -7.37
N SER A 401 -1.33 12.66 -8.14
CA SER A 401 -2.63 13.31 -8.05
C SER A 401 -3.28 13.08 -6.68
N VAL A 402 -3.17 11.85 -6.16
CA VAL A 402 -3.68 11.51 -4.83
C VAL A 402 -2.92 12.27 -3.75
N LEU A 403 -1.58 12.19 -3.74
CA LEU A 403 -0.73 12.88 -2.75
C LEU A 403 -0.95 14.40 -2.77
N TYR A 404 -1.08 15.00 -3.96
CA TYR A 404 -1.38 16.42 -4.12
C TYR A 404 -2.75 16.79 -3.56
N ALA A 405 -3.79 15.99 -3.85
CA ALA A 405 -5.14 16.25 -3.39
C ALA A 405 -5.29 16.10 -1.86
N LEU A 406 -4.56 15.16 -1.26
CA LEU A 406 -4.57 14.91 0.19
C LEU A 406 -3.79 15.97 1.00
N ASP A 407 -2.77 16.58 0.40
CA ASP A 407 -1.86 17.55 1.05
C ASP A 407 -1.26 17.05 2.38
N ARG A 408 -0.94 15.75 2.45
CA ARG A 408 -0.30 15.10 3.62
C ARG A 408 0.53 13.90 3.20
N THR A 409 1.28 13.35 4.15
CA THR A 409 1.99 12.08 3.96
C THR A 409 1.03 10.89 4.04
N SER A 410 1.32 9.85 3.26
CA SER A 410 0.51 8.62 3.21
C SER A 410 1.39 7.38 3.15
N THR A 411 0.92 6.29 3.75
CA THR A 411 1.55 4.97 3.66
C THR A 411 1.24 4.32 2.30
N PHE A 412 2.01 3.29 1.93
CA PHE A 412 1.73 2.51 0.73
C PHE A 412 0.33 1.88 0.75
N ASP A 413 -0.11 1.39 1.91
CA ASP A 413 -1.41 0.75 2.06
C ASP A 413 -2.58 1.74 1.88
N GLU A 414 -2.44 2.96 2.39
CA GLU A 414 -3.41 4.05 2.13
C GLU A 414 -3.47 4.38 0.63
N LEU A 415 -2.30 4.52 -0.01
CA LEU A 415 -2.23 4.79 -1.45
C LEU A 415 -2.84 3.65 -2.26
N ALA A 416 -2.71 2.40 -1.83
CA ALA A 416 -3.31 1.25 -2.50
C ALA A 416 -4.85 1.27 -2.45
N VAL A 417 -5.41 1.67 -1.32
CA VAL A 417 -6.86 1.83 -1.17
C VAL A 417 -7.35 3.04 -1.99
N LEU A 418 -6.64 4.17 -1.94
CA LEU A 418 -7.09 5.41 -2.58
C LEU A 418 -6.93 5.42 -4.11
N THR A 419 -5.85 4.83 -4.63
CA THR A 419 -5.60 4.74 -6.08
C THR A 419 -6.34 3.56 -6.71
N ASP A 420 -6.70 2.54 -5.93
CA ASP A 420 -7.24 1.26 -6.40
C ASP A 420 -6.21 0.38 -7.13
N SER A 421 -4.91 0.56 -6.84
CA SER A 421 -3.80 -0.13 -7.52
C SER A 421 -3.23 -1.30 -6.69
N PRO A 422 -2.67 -2.35 -7.32
CA PRO A 422 -1.90 -3.39 -6.64
C PRO A 422 -0.62 -2.85 -5.99
N ILE A 423 -0.15 -3.50 -4.92
CA ILE A 423 1.03 -3.02 -4.17
C ILE A 423 2.33 -3.08 -4.98
N ASP A 424 2.48 -4.08 -5.86
CA ASP A 424 3.67 -4.21 -6.71
C ASP A 424 3.78 -3.05 -7.71
N GLU A 425 2.65 -2.66 -8.31
CA GLU A 425 2.58 -1.51 -9.22
C GLU A 425 2.86 -0.20 -8.47
N LEU A 426 2.34 -0.05 -7.25
CA LEU A 426 2.61 1.11 -6.40
C LEU A 426 4.09 1.22 -6.03
N ASN A 427 4.73 0.10 -5.67
CA ASN A 427 6.14 0.07 -5.35
C ASN A 427 7.01 0.51 -6.52
N LEU A 428 6.70 0.04 -7.74
CA LEU A 428 7.38 0.47 -8.95
C LEU A 428 7.12 1.97 -9.23
N ALA A 429 5.88 2.42 -9.13
CA ALA A 429 5.51 3.79 -9.37
C ALA A 429 6.14 4.78 -8.37
N VAL A 430 6.17 4.46 -7.07
CA VAL A 430 6.83 5.30 -6.06
C VAL A 430 8.34 5.31 -6.26
N LYS A 431 8.96 4.20 -6.70
CA LYS A 431 10.38 4.19 -7.07
C LYS A 431 10.67 5.12 -8.26
N GLU A 432 9.83 5.08 -9.30
CA GLU A 432 9.91 5.99 -10.45
C GLU A 432 9.78 7.45 -10.02
N LEU A 433 8.78 7.79 -9.20
CA LEU A 433 8.57 9.13 -8.66
C LEU A 433 9.73 9.60 -7.77
N SER A 434 10.29 8.69 -6.96
CA SER A 434 11.42 9.00 -6.08
C SER A 434 12.69 9.24 -6.88
N ALA A 435 12.92 8.45 -7.94
CA ALA A 435 14.04 8.66 -8.86
C ALA A 435 13.88 9.99 -9.61
N GLY A 436 12.66 10.37 -9.98
CA GLY A 436 12.33 11.68 -10.55
C GLY A 436 12.39 12.85 -9.56
N SER A 437 12.69 12.60 -8.27
CA SER A 437 12.66 13.61 -7.20
C SER A 437 11.30 14.33 -7.03
N LEU A 438 10.21 13.66 -7.42
CA LEU A 438 8.84 14.20 -7.30
C LEU A 438 8.17 13.83 -5.98
N VAL A 439 8.64 12.76 -5.34
CA VAL A 439 8.23 12.36 -4.00
C VAL A 439 9.44 12.06 -3.13
N THR A 440 9.23 12.15 -1.81
CA THR A 440 10.19 11.71 -0.80
C THR A 440 9.58 10.61 0.03
N GLN A 441 10.43 9.70 0.51
CA GLN A 441 10.06 8.64 1.44
C GLN A 441 10.73 8.89 2.77
N LYS A 442 9.97 8.80 3.85
CA LYS A 442 10.46 8.91 5.23
C LYS A 442 9.90 7.77 6.06
N PRO A 443 10.63 7.25 7.05
CA PRO A 443 10.07 6.31 8.01
C PRO A 443 8.86 6.92 8.72
N ASP A 444 7.88 6.07 9.04
CA ASP A 444 6.73 6.44 9.84
C ASP A 444 7.18 6.78 11.28
N PRO A 445 6.66 7.84 11.90
CA PRO A 445 7.02 8.17 13.28
C PRO A 445 6.64 7.10 14.32
N ASP A 446 5.58 6.33 14.06
CA ASP A 446 5.04 5.33 14.99
C ASP A 446 5.64 3.93 14.74
N ASP A 447 6.10 3.66 13.52
CA ASP A 447 6.76 2.39 13.14
C ASP A 447 7.85 2.63 12.07
N GLU A 448 9.11 2.64 12.48
CA GLU A 448 10.26 2.89 11.58
C GLU A 448 10.39 1.89 10.43
N LEU A 449 9.74 0.72 10.52
CA LEU A 449 9.72 -0.28 9.45
C LEU A 449 8.77 0.08 8.30
N ILE A 450 7.88 1.05 8.52
CA ILE A 450 6.89 1.50 7.55
C ILE A 450 7.36 2.82 6.93
N SER A 451 7.20 2.95 5.61
CA SER A 451 7.57 4.17 4.89
C SER A 451 6.33 4.99 4.52
N ARG A 452 6.42 6.30 4.75
CA ARG A 452 5.46 7.30 4.26
C ARG A 452 6.00 8.02 3.05
N VAL A 453 5.13 8.22 2.07
CA VAL A 453 5.39 8.95 0.83
C VAL A 453 4.78 10.34 0.93
N GLN A 454 5.52 11.35 0.47
CA GLN A 454 5.06 12.74 0.38
C GLN A 454 5.52 13.36 -0.93
N ILE A 455 4.69 14.23 -1.52
CA ILE A 455 5.07 15.06 -2.66
C ILE A 455 6.17 16.07 -2.29
N THR A 456 7.13 16.33 -3.20
CA THR A 456 8.13 17.39 -3.00
C THR A 456 7.54 18.78 -3.23
N GLU A 457 8.13 19.81 -2.63
CA GLU A 457 7.66 21.20 -2.81
C GLU A 457 7.65 21.62 -4.30
N ALA A 458 8.65 21.19 -5.07
CA ALA A 458 8.74 21.47 -6.50
C ALA A 458 7.58 20.81 -7.28
N ALA A 459 7.28 19.54 -6.99
CA ALA A 459 6.17 18.83 -7.62
C ALA A 459 4.81 19.41 -7.18
N GLN A 460 4.66 19.80 -5.91
CA GLN A 460 3.45 20.45 -5.39
C GLN A 460 3.19 21.78 -6.09
N HIS A 461 4.22 22.60 -6.27
CA HIS A 461 4.11 23.88 -6.97
C HIS A 461 3.79 23.67 -8.46
N PHE A 462 4.46 22.71 -9.12
CA PHE A 462 4.19 22.36 -10.51
C PHE A 462 2.73 21.97 -10.72
N LEU A 463 2.19 21.06 -9.90
CA LEU A 463 0.79 20.64 -9.97
C LEU A 463 -0.21 21.71 -9.54
N ARG A 464 0.22 22.77 -8.85
CA ARG A 464 -0.65 23.87 -8.43
C ARG A 464 -0.77 24.97 -9.48
N ARG A 465 0.35 25.30 -10.11
CA ARG A 465 0.50 26.51 -10.94
C ARG A 465 0.69 26.23 -12.41
N VAL A 466 1.45 25.19 -12.74
CA VAL A 466 1.98 24.94 -14.08
C VAL A 466 1.15 23.89 -14.82
N ALA A 467 0.86 22.78 -14.16
CA ALA A 467 0.02 21.68 -14.68
C ALA A 467 -1.10 21.35 -13.68
N PRO A 468 -2.08 22.27 -13.50
CA PRO A 468 -3.16 22.08 -12.54
C PRO A 468 -4.00 20.85 -12.85
N LEU A 469 -4.17 20.00 -11.84
CA LEU A 469 -5.03 18.82 -11.95
C LEU A 469 -6.51 19.23 -12.13
N PRO A 470 -7.28 18.47 -12.93
CA PRO A 470 -8.72 18.69 -13.04
C PRO A 470 -9.41 18.65 -11.68
N LYS A 471 -10.31 19.61 -11.42
CA LYS A 471 -11.08 19.66 -10.16
C LYS A 471 -11.86 18.37 -9.88
N THR A 472 -12.29 17.67 -10.94
CA THR A 472 -12.97 16.36 -10.86
C THR A 472 -12.09 15.30 -10.21
N ASP A 473 -10.81 15.25 -10.53
CA ASP A 473 -9.89 14.21 -10.03
C ASP A 473 -9.53 14.46 -8.57
N ILE A 474 -9.32 15.72 -8.21
CA ILE A 474 -9.16 16.16 -6.81
C ILE A 474 -10.41 15.78 -6.01
N SER A 475 -11.60 16.11 -6.53
CA SER A 475 -12.88 15.84 -5.84
C SER A 475 -13.10 14.33 -5.68
N ARG A 476 -12.78 13.51 -6.69
CA ARG A 476 -12.87 12.05 -6.64
C ARG A 476 -11.94 11.47 -5.58
N THR A 477 -10.70 11.98 -5.47
CA THR A 477 -9.75 11.54 -4.45
C THR A 477 -10.25 11.87 -3.05
N LEU A 478 -10.72 13.11 -2.84
CA LEU A 478 -11.24 13.55 -1.54
C LEU A 478 -12.50 12.77 -1.15
N LEU A 479 -13.37 12.42 -2.10
CA LEU A 479 -14.52 11.54 -1.85
C LEU A 479 -14.08 10.15 -1.39
N ARG A 480 -13.10 9.53 -2.05
CA ARG A 480 -12.53 8.24 -1.62
C ARG A 480 -11.92 8.32 -0.22
N GLU A 481 -11.22 9.42 0.11
CA GLU A 481 -10.69 9.62 1.46
C GLU A 481 -11.81 9.77 2.49
N GLN A 482 -12.88 10.50 2.18
CA GLN A 482 -14.05 10.62 3.05
C GLN A 482 -14.76 9.27 3.26
N GLU A 483 -14.91 8.47 2.21
CA GLU A 483 -15.46 7.11 2.30
C GLU A 483 -14.60 6.21 3.19
N PHE A 484 -13.27 6.28 3.06
CA PHE A 484 -12.34 5.57 3.91
C PHE A 484 -12.46 5.99 5.38
N LYS A 485 -12.44 7.31 5.67
CA LYS A 485 -12.61 7.84 7.04
C LYS A 485 -13.95 7.44 7.65
N ARG A 486 -15.05 7.56 6.88
CA ARG A 486 -16.38 7.14 7.32
C ARG A 486 -16.47 5.64 7.59
N SER A 487 -15.79 4.82 6.79
CA SER A 487 -15.64 3.40 7.08
C SER A 487 -14.98 3.23 8.45
N GLU A 488 -13.85 3.87 8.73
CA GLU A 488 -13.17 3.70 10.02
C GLU A 488 -14.01 4.16 11.22
N GLU A 489 -14.73 5.27 11.11
CA GLU A 489 -15.69 5.71 12.13
C GLU A 489 -16.79 4.65 12.37
N GLN A 490 -17.35 4.11 11.29
CA GLN A 490 -18.36 3.05 11.40
C GLN A 490 -17.76 1.78 12.01
N ARG A 491 -16.51 1.43 11.71
CA ARG A 491 -15.81 0.25 12.27
C ARG A 491 -15.67 0.40 13.78
N ARG A 492 -15.18 1.55 14.25
CA ARG A 492 -15.07 1.86 15.70
C ARG A 492 -16.45 1.86 16.39
N SER A 493 -17.49 2.36 15.71
CA SER A 493 -18.87 2.29 16.22
C SER A 493 -19.40 0.86 16.31
N ASP A 494 -19.15 0.03 15.30
CA ASP A 494 -19.59 -1.37 15.28
C ASP A 494 -18.89 -2.18 16.39
N GLU A 495 -17.58 -1.99 16.55
CA GLU A 495 -16.76 -2.63 17.57
C GLU A 495 -17.22 -2.28 18.99
N SER A 496 -17.53 -1.00 19.26
CA SER A 496 -18.03 -0.56 20.57
C SER A 496 -19.44 -1.05 20.90
N LYS A 497 -20.32 -1.22 19.91
CA LYS A 497 -21.70 -1.70 20.11
C LYS A 497 -21.79 -3.20 20.37
N ARG A 498 -21.08 -4.01 19.57
CA ARG A 498 -21.07 -5.48 19.69
C ARG A 498 -19.79 -6.04 19.10
N GLN A 499 -18.80 -6.26 19.97
CA GLN A 499 -17.44 -6.64 19.62
C GLN A 499 -17.33 -7.92 18.76
N LEU A 500 -18.29 -8.85 18.85
CA LEU A 500 -18.28 -10.13 18.12
C LEU A 500 -19.32 -10.19 17.00
N ALA A 501 -19.81 -9.04 16.53
CA ALA A 501 -20.67 -9.01 15.34
C ALA A 501 -19.86 -9.36 14.08
N PRO A 502 -20.44 -10.11 13.10
CA PRO A 502 -19.71 -10.56 11.92
C PRO A 502 -19.05 -9.47 11.07
N ASN A 503 -19.62 -8.27 11.06
CA ASN A 503 -19.14 -7.10 10.31
C ASN A 503 -18.01 -6.33 11.03
N VAL A 504 -17.67 -6.70 12.26
CA VAL A 504 -16.58 -6.09 13.01
C VAL A 504 -15.26 -6.67 12.54
N VAL A 505 -14.34 -5.77 12.20
CA VAL A 505 -12.95 -6.07 11.89
C VAL A 505 -12.11 -5.26 12.88
N ARG A 506 -11.24 -5.95 13.63
CA ARG A 506 -10.34 -5.30 14.59
C ARG A 506 -9.12 -4.75 13.88
N VAL A 507 -8.40 -3.86 14.55
CA VAL A 507 -7.11 -3.32 14.11
C VAL A 507 -6.16 -3.32 15.30
N ARG A 508 -4.88 -3.64 15.09
CA ARG A 508 -3.84 -3.60 16.13
C ARG A 508 -3.25 -2.20 16.25
N SER A 509 -3.11 -1.52 15.11
CA SER A 509 -2.60 -0.15 14.99
C SER A 509 -3.26 0.55 13.79
N HIS A 510 -2.93 1.83 13.59
CA HIS A 510 -3.43 2.60 12.44
C HIS A 510 -2.99 2.00 11.09
N HIS A 511 -1.92 1.20 11.05
CA HIS A 511 -1.45 0.53 9.82
C HIS A 511 -2.39 -0.58 9.34
N ASP A 512 -3.21 -1.16 10.22
CA ASP A 512 -4.19 -2.16 9.82
C ASP A 512 -5.46 -1.53 9.21
N GLU A 513 -5.68 -0.21 9.36
CA GLU A 513 -6.92 0.47 8.93
C GLU A 513 -7.21 0.32 7.42
N PRO A 514 -6.25 0.48 6.49
CA PRO A 514 -6.48 0.25 5.06
C PRO A 514 -6.91 -1.21 4.77
N THR A 515 -6.27 -2.16 5.43
CA THR A 515 -6.61 -3.59 5.27
C THR A 515 -7.98 -3.89 5.86
N ALA A 516 -8.30 -3.35 7.03
CA ALA A 516 -9.60 -3.49 7.67
C ALA A 516 -10.73 -2.91 6.82
N HIS A 517 -10.51 -1.78 6.15
CA HIS A 517 -11.46 -1.21 5.20
C HIS A 517 -11.78 -2.19 4.06
N LEU A 518 -10.77 -2.79 3.43
CA LEU A 518 -10.96 -3.80 2.39
C LEU A 518 -11.73 -5.03 2.90
N LEU A 519 -11.42 -5.51 4.10
CA LEU A 519 -12.13 -6.65 4.71
C LEU A 519 -13.61 -6.33 4.99
N ARG A 520 -13.93 -5.08 5.37
CA ARG A 520 -15.33 -4.65 5.53
C ARG A 520 -16.07 -4.55 4.21
N LEU A 521 -15.40 -4.09 3.15
CA LEU A 521 -15.95 -4.15 1.79
C LEU A 521 -16.19 -5.60 1.36
N ALA A 522 -15.28 -6.53 1.67
CA ALA A 522 -15.46 -7.96 1.39
C ALA A 522 -16.69 -8.54 2.09
N LEU A 523 -16.85 -8.26 3.40
CA LEU A 523 -18.02 -8.68 4.18
C LEU A 523 -19.33 -8.09 3.63
N ALA A 524 -19.30 -6.83 3.21
CA ALA A 524 -20.47 -6.17 2.60
C ALA A 524 -20.85 -6.82 1.25
N GLN A 525 -19.88 -7.10 0.38
CA GLN A 525 -20.11 -7.75 -0.91
C GLN A 525 -20.56 -9.21 -0.76
N SER A 526 -19.99 -9.95 0.20
CA SER A 526 -20.44 -11.31 0.55
C SER A 526 -21.91 -11.30 0.98
N ARG A 527 -22.30 -10.36 1.86
CA ARG A 527 -23.71 -10.20 2.27
C ARG A 527 -24.64 -9.83 1.10
N ALA A 528 -24.14 -9.10 0.11
CA ALA A 528 -24.87 -8.77 -1.11
C ALA A 528 -24.91 -9.92 -2.14
N GLY A 529 -24.29 -11.08 -1.85
CA GLY A 529 -24.25 -12.25 -2.74
C GLY A 529 -23.18 -12.19 -3.83
N SER A 530 -22.29 -11.19 -3.82
CA SER A 530 -21.22 -11.02 -4.81
C SER A 530 -19.91 -11.64 -4.33
N MET A 531 -19.79 -12.97 -4.44
CA MET A 531 -18.62 -13.71 -3.93
C MET A 531 -17.32 -13.32 -4.65
N GLU A 532 -17.35 -13.15 -5.97
CA GLU A 532 -16.16 -12.79 -6.76
C GLU A 532 -15.56 -11.45 -6.31
N ARG A 533 -16.40 -10.44 -6.08
CA ARG A 533 -15.97 -9.14 -5.56
C ARG A 533 -15.44 -9.23 -4.14
N ALA A 534 -16.07 -10.04 -3.29
CA ALA A 534 -15.59 -10.27 -1.93
C ALA A 534 -14.18 -10.89 -1.95
N GLN A 535 -13.95 -11.89 -2.81
CA GLN A 535 -12.64 -12.52 -2.98
C GLN A 535 -11.59 -11.53 -3.53
N GLY A 536 -11.97 -10.65 -4.44
CA GLY A 536 -11.10 -9.58 -4.94
C GLY A 536 -10.60 -8.66 -3.82
N TYR A 537 -11.49 -8.24 -2.91
CA TYR A 537 -11.10 -7.44 -1.75
C TYR A 537 -10.25 -8.22 -0.75
N ILE A 538 -10.54 -9.50 -0.49
CA ILE A 538 -9.71 -10.35 0.37
C ILE A 538 -8.30 -10.52 -0.20
N THR A 539 -8.18 -10.77 -1.51
CA THR A 539 -6.89 -10.95 -2.20
C THR A 539 -6.05 -9.69 -2.05
N ARG A 540 -6.66 -8.52 -2.23
CA ARG A 540 -5.98 -7.23 -2.02
C ARG A 540 -5.60 -7.02 -0.56
N ALA A 541 -6.51 -7.26 0.38
CA ALA A 541 -6.22 -7.18 1.82
C ALA A 541 -5.03 -8.08 2.22
N ARG A 542 -4.98 -9.30 1.70
CA ARG A 542 -3.88 -10.25 1.91
C ARG A 542 -2.56 -9.77 1.33
N SER A 543 -2.58 -9.09 0.18
CA SER A 543 -1.37 -8.50 -0.42
C SER A 543 -0.81 -7.31 0.38
N LEU A 544 -1.67 -6.54 1.06
CA LEU A 544 -1.25 -5.44 1.92
C LEU A 544 -0.66 -5.94 3.24
N ASN A 545 -1.34 -6.88 3.91
CA ASN A 545 -0.94 -7.35 5.23
C ASN A 545 -1.11 -8.88 5.39
N PRO A 546 -0.14 -9.69 4.91
CA PRO A 546 -0.22 -11.15 4.90
C PRO A 546 -0.33 -11.79 6.30
N GLU A 547 0.30 -11.14 7.29
CA GLU A 547 0.37 -11.61 8.68
C GLU A 547 -0.81 -11.14 9.53
N PHE A 548 -1.72 -10.36 8.95
CA PHE A 548 -2.89 -9.89 9.68
C PHE A 548 -3.95 -10.99 9.79
N TRP A 549 -4.09 -11.55 10.99
CA TRP A 549 -4.99 -12.66 11.29
C TRP A 549 -6.47 -12.38 10.95
N GLU A 550 -6.90 -11.12 10.96
CA GLU A 550 -8.27 -10.73 10.55
C GLU A 550 -8.55 -11.05 9.08
N VAL A 551 -7.54 -11.05 8.21
CA VAL A 551 -7.69 -11.46 6.79
C VAL A 551 -8.14 -12.91 6.71
N ASP A 552 -7.43 -13.80 7.40
CA ASP A 552 -7.73 -15.23 7.43
C ASP A 552 -9.09 -15.50 8.11
N ARG A 553 -9.39 -14.80 9.22
CA ARG A 553 -10.69 -14.93 9.91
C ARG A 553 -11.86 -14.52 9.03
N VAL A 554 -11.76 -13.38 8.33
CA VAL A 554 -12.83 -12.85 7.48
C VAL A 554 -13.05 -13.74 6.26
N GLU A 555 -11.97 -14.19 5.61
CA GLU A 555 -12.08 -15.15 4.50
C GLU A 555 -12.71 -16.46 4.97
N ALA A 556 -12.26 -17.02 6.10
CA ALA A 556 -12.85 -18.21 6.69
C ALA A 556 -14.34 -18.05 6.99
N PHE A 557 -14.74 -16.89 7.50
CA PHE A 557 -16.15 -16.58 7.76
C PHE A 557 -16.98 -16.57 6.48
N ILE A 558 -16.49 -15.94 5.42
CA ILE A 558 -17.17 -15.87 4.11
C ILE A 558 -17.28 -17.27 3.49
N LEU A 559 -16.20 -18.05 3.49
CA LEU A 559 -16.19 -19.43 3.01
C LEU A 559 -17.14 -20.33 3.81
N SER A 560 -17.20 -20.15 5.13
CA SER A 560 -18.14 -20.86 5.99
C SER A 560 -19.60 -20.57 5.68
N GLN A 561 -19.95 -19.37 5.20
CA GLN A 561 -21.32 -19.05 4.79
C GLN A 561 -21.69 -19.70 3.44
N ASN A 562 -20.68 -20.04 2.64
CA ASN A 562 -20.82 -20.66 1.33
C ASN A 562 -20.55 -22.19 1.37
N ASP A 563 -20.66 -22.81 2.54
CA ASP A 563 -20.52 -24.26 2.75
C ASP A 563 -19.15 -24.86 2.33
N GLN A 564 -18.09 -24.04 2.28
CA GLN A 564 -16.71 -24.50 2.02
C GLN A 564 -16.00 -24.82 3.34
N ILE A 565 -16.42 -25.92 3.98
CA ILE A 565 -16.08 -26.25 5.38
C ILE A 565 -14.58 -26.46 5.60
N ASP A 566 -13.92 -27.28 4.78
CA ASP A 566 -12.50 -27.63 4.98
C ASP A 566 -11.57 -26.42 4.81
N GLN A 567 -11.85 -25.59 3.78
CA GLN A 567 -11.08 -24.37 3.51
C GLN A 567 -11.25 -23.35 4.64
N ALA A 568 -12.48 -23.14 5.10
CA ALA A 568 -12.76 -22.26 6.24
C ALA A 568 -12.04 -22.75 7.51
N SER A 569 -12.08 -24.05 7.80
CA SER A 569 -11.38 -24.64 8.94
C SER A 569 -9.86 -24.48 8.86
N SER A 570 -9.27 -24.62 7.66
CA SER A 570 -7.84 -24.39 7.44
C SER A 570 -7.46 -22.93 7.72
N LEU A 571 -8.25 -21.98 7.22
CA LEU A 571 -8.00 -20.55 7.41
C LEU A 571 -8.23 -20.10 8.86
N TYR A 572 -9.22 -20.64 9.57
CA TYR A 572 -9.36 -20.38 11.01
C TYR A 572 -8.16 -20.88 11.82
N ARG A 573 -7.58 -22.04 11.48
CA ARG A 573 -6.34 -22.52 12.11
C ARG A 573 -5.15 -21.60 11.79
N SER A 574 -5.03 -21.12 10.55
CA SER A 574 -4.03 -20.12 10.16
C SER A 574 -4.18 -18.83 10.97
N ALA A 575 -5.42 -18.32 11.09
CA ALA A 575 -5.73 -17.13 11.89
C ALA A 575 -5.33 -17.30 13.37
N LEU A 576 -5.59 -18.47 13.97
CA LEU A 576 -5.16 -18.77 15.35
C LEU A 576 -3.64 -18.74 15.52
N GLY A 577 -2.89 -19.19 14.50
CA GLY A 577 -1.43 -19.18 14.52
C GLY A 577 -0.83 -17.78 14.45
N LYS A 578 -1.50 -16.84 13.76
CA LYS A 578 -1.06 -15.45 13.57
C LYS A 578 -1.55 -14.48 14.65
N ALA A 579 -2.62 -14.82 15.35
CA ALA A 579 -3.26 -13.93 16.30
C ALA A 579 -2.49 -13.81 17.63
N ASP A 580 -2.56 -12.63 18.24
CA ASP A 580 -2.17 -12.38 19.63
C ASP A 580 -3.22 -12.97 20.59
N GLU A 581 -2.99 -12.94 21.90
CA GLU A 581 -3.90 -13.54 22.89
C GLU A 581 -5.35 -13.01 22.78
N ALA A 582 -5.50 -11.70 22.58
CA ALA A 582 -6.82 -11.08 22.36
C ALA A 582 -7.46 -11.55 21.05
N GLY A 583 -6.70 -11.59 19.95
CA GLY A 583 -7.17 -12.08 18.66
C GLY A 583 -7.51 -13.57 18.67
N LYS A 584 -6.74 -14.42 19.38
CA LYS A 584 -7.00 -15.85 19.49
C LYS A 584 -8.38 -16.13 20.10
N ALA A 585 -8.77 -15.40 21.13
CA ALA A 585 -10.10 -15.55 21.72
C ALA A 585 -11.22 -15.22 20.73
N VAL A 586 -11.03 -14.18 19.90
CA VAL A 586 -11.97 -13.80 18.84
C VAL A 586 -12.05 -14.88 17.76
N VAL A 587 -10.89 -15.33 17.26
CA VAL A 587 -10.84 -16.36 16.23
C VAL A 587 -11.43 -17.67 16.74
N ALA A 588 -11.14 -18.07 17.99
CA ALA A 588 -11.69 -19.26 18.63
C ALA A 588 -13.22 -19.20 18.73
N TYR A 589 -13.80 -18.04 19.04
CA TYR A 589 -15.26 -17.85 19.02
C TYR A 589 -15.85 -18.14 17.63
N TYR A 590 -15.32 -17.54 16.57
CA TYR A 590 -15.81 -17.77 15.21
C TYR A 590 -15.58 -19.20 14.74
N PHE A 591 -14.42 -19.78 15.06
CA PHE A 591 -14.05 -21.12 14.65
C PHE A 591 -14.90 -22.18 15.36
N ALA A 592 -15.16 -22.03 16.67
CA ALA A 592 -16.08 -22.90 17.39
C ALA A 592 -17.51 -22.84 16.81
N GLY A 593 -17.98 -21.65 16.46
CA GLY A 593 -19.27 -21.47 15.79
C GLY A 593 -19.34 -22.16 14.43
N HIS A 594 -18.26 -22.10 13.64
CA HIS A 594 -18.13 -22.81 12.37
C HIS A 594 -18.16 -24.33 12.53
N LEU A 595 -17.30 -24.87 13.40
CA LEU A 595 -17.16 -26.32 13.62
C LEU A 595 -18.46 -26.93 14.14
N ALA A 596 -19.08 -26.33 15.15
CA ALA A 596 -20.29 -26.89 15.72
C ALA A 596 -21.53 -26.69 14.83
N GLY A 597 -21.60 -25.57 14.11
CA GLY A 597 -22.77 -25.22 13.30
C GLY A 597 -22.80 -25.84 11.90
N ARG A 598 -21.68 -25.71 11.16
CA ARG A 598 -21.55 -26.15 9.75
C ARG A 598 -20.72 -27.43 9.63
N GLY A 599 -19.64 -27.54 10.40
CA GLY A 599 -18.78 -28.73 10.41
C GLY A 599 -19.37 -29.93 11.15
N HIS A 600 -20.41 -29.72 11.96
CA HIS A 600 -21.02 -30.72 12.85
C HIS A 600 -20.02 -31.43 13.79
N ASP A 601 -18.89 -30.79 14.10
CA ASP A 601 -17.85 -31.29 15.00
C ASP A 601 -17.93 -30.55 16.34
N VAL A 602 -18.77 -31.07 17.22
CA VAL A 602 -19.03 -30.48 18.54
C VAL A 602 -17.84 -30.68 19.49
N ASP A 603 -17.15 -31.82 19.38
CA ASP A 603 -16.04 -32.17 20.27
C ASP A 603 -14.84 -31.24 20.02
N ALA A 604 -14.52 -30.93 18.77
CA ALA A 604 -13.47 -29.96 18.44
C ALA A 604 -13.88 -28.51 18.75
N ALA A 605 -15.17 -28.18 18.66
CA ALA A 605 -15.66 -26.82 18.91
C ALA A 605 -15.67 -26.43 20.40
N LEU A 606 -15.94 -27.39 21.29
CA LEU A 606 -16.08 -27.15 22.73
C LEU A 606 -14.85 -26.51 23.39
N PRO A 607 -13.61 -27.01 23.24
CA PRO A 607 -12.44 -26.39 23.85
C PRO A 607 -12.17 -24.97 23.34
N LEU A 608 -12.45 -24.71 22.06
CA LEU A 608 -12.32 -23.37 21.46
C LEU A 608 -13.36 -22.40 22.03
N ALA A 609 -14.61 -22.83 22.19
CA ALA A 609 -15.66 -22.00 22.78
C ALA A 609 -15.39 -21.68 24.25
N LYS A 610 -14.86 -22.64 25.02
CA LYS A 610 -14.45 -22.44 26.41
C LYS A 610 -13.35 -21.39 26.51
N SER A 611 -12.25 -21.57 25.75
CA SER A 611 -11.13 -20.62 25.73
C SER A 611 -11.58 -19.20 25.32
N ALA A 612 -12.46 -19.09 24.32
CA ALA A 612 -13.01 -17.80 23.92
C ALA A 612 -13.82 -17.12 25.03
N HIS A 613 -14.65 -17.89 25.74
CA HIS A 613 -15.49 -17.36 26.82
C HIS A 613 -14.66 -16.99 28.07
N GLU A 614 -13.67 -17.81 28.44
CA GLU A 614 -12.77 -17.54 29.57
C GLU A 614 -12.03 -16.21 29.41
N TYR A 615 -11.59 -15.89 28.18
CA TYR A 615 -10.88 -14.64 27.89
C TYR A 615 -11.81 -13.43 27.75
N LEU A 616 -12.88 -13.54 26.93
CA LEU A 616 -13.70 -12.38 26.57
C LEU A 616 -14.83 -12.11 27.55
N GLN A 617 -15.37 -13.14 28.21
CA GLN A 617 -16.48 -13.05 29.17
C GLN A 617 -17.62 -12.13 28.68
N THR A 618 -18.14 -12.42 27.49
CA THR A 618 -19.27 -11.67 26.91
C THR A 618 -20.51 -12.54 26.74
N ALA A 619 -21.69 -11.92 26.72
CA ALA A 619 -22.95 -12.63 26.45
C ALA A 619 -22.94 -13.42 25.13
N ASP A 620 -22.25 -12.92 24.09
CA ASP A 620 -22.07 -13.63 22.81
C ASP A 620 -21.29 -14.94 23.00
N THR A 621 -20.14 -14.91 23.70
CA THR A 621 -19.34 -16.11 23.96
C THR A 621 -20.07 -17.14 24.82
N ALA A 622 -20.77 -16.67 25.86
CA ALA A 622 -21.56 -17.54 26.73
C ALA A 622 -22.74 -18.18 25.99
N GLN A 623 -23.42 -17.41 25.14
CA GLN A 623 -24.50 -17.92 24.28
C GLN A 623 -23.99 -19.05 23.38
N LEU A 624 -22.86 -18.84 22.70
CA LEU A 624 -22.27 -19.85 21.83
C LEU A 624 -21.84 -21.10 22.61
N LEU A 625 -21.13 -20.91 23.74
CA LEU A 625 -20.67 -22.01 24.58
C LEU A 625 -21.84 -22.84 25.10
N GLY A 626 -22.88 -22.19 25.62
CA GLY A 626 -24.09 -22.87 26.09
C GLY A 626 -24.81 -23.64 24.98
N LYS A 627 -24.81 -23.12 23.74
CA LYS A 627 -25.35 -23.82 22.56
C LYS A 627 -24.52 -25.05 22.20
N ILE A 628 -23.20 -24.98 22.28
CA ILE A 628 -22.31 -26.11 22.00
C ILE A 628 -22.45 -27.19 23.08
N HIS A 629 -22.54 -26.80 24.36
CA HIS A 629 -22.87 -27.73 25.45
C HIS A 629 -24.22 -28.43 25.23
N LEU A 630 -25.23 -27.72 24.71
CA LEU A 630 -26.51 -28.32 24.36
C LEU A 630 -26.37 -29.41 23.28
N TRP A 631 -25.57 -29.16 22.24
CA TRP A 631 -25.30 -30.13 21.19
C TRP A 631 -24.46 -31.31 21.69
N ALA A 632 -23.57 -31.08 22.66
CA ALA A 632 -22.80 -32.10 23.35
C ALA A 632 -23.61 -32.90 24.38
N ARG A 633 -24.90 -32.59 24.58
CA ARG A 633 -25.80 -33.16 25.62
C ARG A 633 -25.37 -32.86 27.06
N ASN A 634 -24.54 -31.85 27.28
CA ASN A 634 -24.16 -31.33 28.59
C ASN A 634 -25.20 -30.28 29.03
N TYR A 635 -26.39 -30.74 29.42
CA TYR A 635 -27.55 -29.88 29.62
C TYR A 635 -27.40 -28.90 30.79
N GLU A 636 -26.75 -29.32 31.88
CA GLU A 636 -26.56 -28.48 33.06
C GLU A 636 -25.64 -27.30 32.77
N GLU A 637 -24.49 -27.54 32.17
CA GLU A 637 -23.54 -26.52 31.74
C GLU A 637 -24.13 -25.62 30.66
N SER A 638 -24.96 -26.18 29.77
CA SER A 638 -25.71 -25.39 28.79
C SER A 638 -26.60 -24.35 29.46
N GLN A 639 -27.34 -24.72 30.51
CA GLN A 639 -28.19 -23.80 31.28
C GLN A 639 -27.34 -22.71 31.92
N VAL A 640 -26.29 -23.09 32.67
CA VAL A 640 -25.43 -22.15 33.38
C VAL A 640 -24.91 -21.04 32.46
N HIS A 641 -24.40 -21.41 31.29
CA HIS A 641 -23.86 -20.43 30.35
C HIS A 641 -24.95 -19.58 29.66
N LEU A 642 -26.12 -20.13 29.36
CA LEU A 642 -27.22 -19.39 28.73
C LEU A 642 -27.92 -18.42 29.71
N GLU A 643 -28.08 -18.82 30.98
CA GLU A 643 -28.57 -17.94 32.05
C GLU A 643 -27.59 -16.81 32.29
N TRP A 644 -26.29 -17.13 32.42
CA TRP A 644 -25.24 -16.13 32.55
C TRP A 644 -25.24 -15.15 31.37
N ALA A 645 -25.42 -15.64 30.14
CA ALA A 645 -25.51 -14.80 28.95
C ALA A 645 -26.69 -13.82 29.01
N LEU A 646 -27.83 -14.25 29.55
CA LEU A 646 -29.04 -13.44 29.67
C LEU A 646 -28.91 -12.37 30.77
N GLU A 647 -28.20 -12.68 31.85
CA GLU A 647 -27.95 -11.77 32.98
C GLU A 647 -26.91 -10.69 32.63
N ASN A 648 -25.88 -11.05 31.85
CA ASN A 648 -24.74 -10.19 31.55
C ASN A 648 -24.83 -9.48 30.19
N MET A 649 -26.02 -9.42 29.59
CA MET A 649 -26.20 -8.71 28.34
C MET A 649 -26.61 -7.25 28.50
N THR A 650 -26.12 -6.41 27.60
CA THR A 650 -26.49 -5.00 27.52
C THR A 650 -27.56 -4.77 26.45
N GLY A 651 -28.79 -4.49 26.86
CA GLY A 651 -29.91 -4.09 25.98
C GLY A 651 -30.89 -5.21 25.55
N ARG A 652 -32.08 -4.81 25.09
CA ARG A 652 -33.17 -5.71 24.65
C ARG A 652 -33.18 -5.93 23.13
N GLY A 653 -32.07 -6.42 22.58
CA GLY A 653 -31.90 -6.64 21.13
C GLY A 653 -32.15 -8.09 20.65
N ARG A 654 -31.90 -8.36 19.36
CA ARG A 654 -32.02 -9.69 18.73
C ARG A 654 -31.22 -10.79 19.45
N LEU A 655 -30.07 -10.45 20.04
CA LEU A 655 -29.26 -11.41 20.82
C LEU A 655 -30.04 -11.97 22.03
N ARG A 656 -30.93 -11.18 22.65
CA ARG A 656 -31.72 -11.62 23.79
C ARG A 656 -32.66 -12.75 23.40
N LEU A 657 -33.34 -12.57 22.26
CA LEU A 657 -34.22 -13.60 21.70
C LEU A 657 -33.45 -14.87 21.35
N ILE A 658 -32.23 -14.75 20.80
CA ILE A 658 -31.39 -15.91 20.49
C ILE A 658 -31.00 -16.67 21.77
N ILE A 659 -30.54 -15.97 22.81
CA ILE A 659 -30.18 -16.57 24.10
C ILE A 659 -31.39 -17.25 24.73
N LEU A 660 -32.51 -16.53 24.83
CA LEU A 660 -33.74 -17.04 25.43
C LEU A 660 -34.27 -18.26 24.69
N THR A 661 -34.29 -18.22 23.37
CA THR A 661 -34.71 -19.36 22.54
C THR A 661 -33.81 -20.56 22.79
N GLY A 662 -32.49 -20.35 22.87
CA GLY A 662 -31.54 -21.40 23.23
C GLY A 662 -31.76 -21.97 24.63
N LEU A 663 -32.12 -21.10 25.60
CA LEU A 663 -32.37 -21.46 26.99
C LEU A 663 -33.65 -22.30 27.15
N VAL A 664 -34.72 -21.94 26.45
CA VAL A 664 -35.94 -22.76 26.43
C VAL A 664 -35.68 -24.09 25.71
N ASP A 665 -34.94 -24.07 24.59
CA ASP A 665 -34.59 -25.29 23.86
C ASP A 665 -33.72 -26.23 24.72
N SER A 666 -32.81 -25.70 25.54
CA SER A 666 -32.00 -26.51 26.43
C SER A 666 -32.83 -27.17 27.53
N TRP A 667 -33.81 -26.49 28.11
CA TRP A 667 -34.75 -27.10 29.06
C TRP A 667 -35.59 -28.21 28.41
N ARG A 668 -36.08 -27.94 27.20
CA ARG A 668 -36.88 -28.90 26.42
C ARG A 668 -36.09 -30.15 26.08
N ARG A 669 -34.88 -30.03 25.52
CA ARG A 669 -34.03 -31.18 25.17
C ARG A 669 -33.58 -31.97 26.40
N TRP A 670 -33.33 -31.29 27.52
CA TRP A 670 -33.03 -31.98 28.78
C TRP A 670 -34.23 -32.80 29.27
N SER A 671 -35.44 -32.24 29.18
CA SER A 671 -36.69 -32.96 29.49
C SER A 671 -36.85 -34.20 28.62
N GLU A 672 -36.64 -34.08 27.30
CA GLU A 672 -36.76 -35.19 26.37
C GLU A 672 -35.75 -36.31 26.65
N SER A 673 -34.48 -35.97 26.91
CA SER A 673 -33.46 -36.97 27.27
C SER A 673 -33.78 -37.66 28.59
N LEU A 674 -34.23 -36.92 29.62
CA LEU A 674 -34.67 -37.53 30.89
C LEU A 674 -35.85 -38.47 30.70
N LEU A 675 -36.77 -38.16 29.79
CA LEU A 675 -37.94 -39.00 29.52
C LEU A 675 -37.59 -40.24 28.70
N GLU A 676 -36.82 -40.08 27.62
CA GLU A 676 -36.55 -41.12 26.63
C GLU A 676 -35.38 -42.02 27.01
N ASP A 677 -34.27 -41.42 27.47
CA ASP A 677 -33.03 -42.12 27.79
C ASP A 677 -33.06 -42.63 29.25
N ASP A 678 -33.33 -41.73 30.20
CA ASP A 678 -33.23 -42.04 31.64
C ASP A 678 -34.53 -42.58 32.26
N ARG A 679 -35.65 -42.49 31.53
CA ARG A 679 -37.00 -42.90 32.00
C ARG A 679 -37.40 -42.25 33.33
N ARG A 680 -37.10 -40.97 33.52
CA ARG A 680 -37.42 -40.15 34.70
C ARG A 680 -38.51 -39.11 34.39
N PRO A 681 -39.79 -39.53 34.23
CA PRO A 681 -40.86 -38.66 33.74
C PRO A 681 -41.21 -37.50 34.69
N LEU A 682 -41.05 -37.65 36.00
CA LEU A 682 -41.28 -36.56 36.96
C LEU A 682 -40.29 -35.41 36.77
N GLU A 683 -39.01 -35.73 36.63
CA GLU A 683 -37.97 -34.72 36.43
C GLU A 683 -38.06 -34.13 35.03
N ALA A 684 -38.35 -34.95 34.02
CA ALA A 684 -38.64 -34.47 32.67
C ALA A 684 -39.78 -33.44 32.66
N ALA A 685 -40.89 -33.71 33.35
CA ALA A 685 -41.99 -32.76 33.48
C ALA A 685 -41.54 -31.45 34.15
N HIS A 686 -40.77 -31.53 35.24
CA HIS A 686 -40.24 -30.34 35.91
C HIS A 686 -39.38 -29.48 34.97
N LYS A 687 -38.44 -30.09 34.22
CA LYS A 687 -37.56 -29.38 33.28
C LYS A 687 -38.35 -28.69 32.15
N ALA A 688 -39.31 -29.39 31.55
CA ALA A 688 -40.16 -28.83 30.49
C ALA A 688 -41.06 -27.69 30.98
N SER A 689 -41.60 -27.80 32.19
CA SER A 689 -42.39 -26.74 32.83
C SER A 689 -41.55 -25.49 33.12
N ALA A 690 -40.32 -25.67 33.62
CA ALA A 690 -39.39 -24.58 33.89
C ALA A 690 -39.07 -23.78 32.61
N GLY A 691 -38.71 -24.48 31.53
CA GLY A 691 -38.46 -23.86 30.21
C GLY A 691 -39.66 -23.08 29.68
N PHE A 692 -40.86 -23.67 29.75
CA PHE A 692 -42.08 -22.98 29.33
C PHE A 692 -42.34 -21.70 30.14
N SER A 693 -42.18 -21.79 31.47
CA SER A 693 -42.42 -20.68 32.40
C SER A 693 -41.46 -19.52 32.19
N GLN A 694 -40.24 -19.79 31.73
CA GLN A 694 -39.26 -18.77 31.42
C GLN A 694 -39.58 -18.04 30.11
N GLY A 695 -39.87 -18.76 29.01
CA GLY A 695 -40.14 -18.11 27.73
C GLY A 695 -41.53 -17.47 27.61
N ILE A 696 -42.56 -17.98 28.30
CA ILE A 696 -43.92 -17.40 28.23
C ILE A 696 -43.97 -15.95 28.76
N ARG A 697 -43.13 -15.63 29.76
CA ARG A 697 -42.99 -14.27 30.31
C ARG A 697 -42.52 -13.26 29.25
N GLU A 698 -41.74 -13.70 28.28
CA GLU A 698 -41.20 -12.85 27.23
C GLU A 698 -42.20 -12.69 26.08
N LEU A 699 -42.98 -13.73 25.75
CA LEU A 699 -44.14 -13.60 24.87
C LEU A 699 -45.16 -12.58 25.40
N ASP A 700 -45.43 -12.62 26.71
CA ASP A 700 -46.30 -11.66 27.39
C ASP A 700 -45.77 -10.22 27.33
N SER A 701 -44.45 -10.04 27.22
CA SER A 701 -43.81 -8.72 27.09
C SER A 701 -43.83 -8.16 25.66
N GLY A 702 -44.29 -8.94 24.67
CA GLY A 702 -44.37 -8.55 23.27
C GLY A 702 -43.06 -8.70 22.48
N ALA A 703 -42.01 -9.28 23.08
CA ALA A 703 -40.72 -9.51 22.43
C ALA A 703 -40.53 -11.00 22.09
N TRP A 704 -40.98 -11.43 20.90
CA TRP A 704 -40.88 -12.82 20.45
C TRP A 704 -40.65 -12.94 18.94
N ASP A 705 -40.18 -14.10 18.50
CA ASP A 705 -40.17 -14.53 17.10
C ASP A 705 -40.90 -15.89 16.96
N GLN A 706 -41.19 -16.30 15.72
CA GLN A 706 -41.90 -17.56 15.47
C GLN A 706 -41.12 -18.78 16.01
N ARG A 707 -39.79 -18.69 16.09
CA ARG A 707 -38.94 -19.78 16.55
C ARG A 707 -39.06 -20.00 18.06
N LEU A 708 -39.13 -18.93 18.85
CA LEU A 708 -39.37 -18.99 20.29
C LEU A 708 -40.76 -19.57 20.58
N ALA A 709 -41.79 -19.17 19.83
CA ALA A 709 -43.14 -19.72 19.97
C ALA A 709 -43.18 -21.22 19.67
N GLU A 710 -42.50 -21.67 18.60
CA GLU A 710 -42.38 -23.08 18.25
C GLU A 710 -41.75 -23.88 19.41
N ILE A 711 -40.58 -23.46 19.90
CA ILE A 711 -39.84 -24.16 20.96
C ILE A 711 -40.62 -24.15 22.29
N LEU A 712 -41.34 -23.06 22.60
CA LEU A 712 -42.22 -23.02 23.77
C LEU A 712 -43.35 -24.04 23.68
N LEU A 713 -43.99 -24.15 22.52
CA LEU A 713 -45.05 -25.13 22.32
C LEU A 713 -44.51 -26.56 22.36
N GLU A 714 -43.30 -26.79 21.82
CA GLU A 714 -42.61 -28.06 21.97
C GLU A 714 -42.28 -28.37 23.45
N SER A 715 -41.91 -27.38 24.25
CA SER A 715 -41.70 -27.53 25.70
C SER A 715 -43.01 -27.86 26.43
N ALA A 716 -44.13 -27.20 26.08
CA ALA A 716 -45.45 -27.54 26.62
C ALA A 716 -45.85 -28.99 26.25
N ASN A 717 -45.60 -29.38 25.01
CA ASN A 717 -45.80 -30.73 24.52
C ASN A 717 -44.94 -31.75 25.27
N ALA A 718 -43.67 -31.45 25.55
CA ALA A 718 -42.76 -32.31 26.31
C ALA A 718 -43.26 -32.48 27.76
N PHE A 719 -43.76 -31.42 28.38
CA PHE A 719 -44.40 -31.48 29.70
C PHE A 719 -45.62 -32.42 29.67
N LEU A 720 -46.58 -32.19 28.75
CA LEU A 720 -47.80 -33.01 28.66
C LEU A 720 -47.50 -34.48 28.36
N ARG A 721 -46.49 -34.75 27.52
CA ARG A 721 -46.02 -36.11 27.24
C ARG A 721 -45.46 -36.76 28.50
N SER A 722 -44.59 -36.05 29.23
CA SER A 722 -43.99 -36.55 30.49
C SER A 722 -45.06 -36.88 31.53
N ILE A 723 -46.07 -36.03 31.68
CA ILE A 723 -47.21 -36.28 32.58
C ILE A 723 -48.06 -37.47 32.11
N GLY A 724 -48.28 -37.60 30.80
CA GLY A 724 -49.02 -38.72 30.22
C GLY A 724 -48.38 -40.09 30.47
N GLU A 725 -47.04 -40.17 30.50
CA GLU A 725 -46.30 -41.41 30.78
C GLU A 725 -46.40 -41.86 32.25
N ILE A 726 -46.75 -40.96 33.18
CA ILE A 726 -46.92 -41.30 34.60
C ILE A 726 -48.25 -42.05 34.85
N GLY A 727 -49.27 -41.82 34.01
CA GLY A 727 -50.58 -42.48 34.10
C GLY A 727 -51.52 -41.93 35.20
N LEU A 728 -50.96 -41.29 36.25
CA LEU A 728 -51.71 -40.54 37.27
C LEU A 728 -51.19 -39.09 37.32
N PHE A 729 -52.09 -38.11 37.43
CA PHE A 729 -51.68 -36.71 37.50
C PHE A 729 -50.99 -36.40 38.85
N PRO A 730 -49.71 -35.95 38.85
CA PRO A 730 -49.02 -35.62 40.10
C PRO A 730 -49.47 -34.24 40.63
N PRO A 731 -49.98 -34.13 41.88
CA PRO A 731 -50.52 -32.87 42.41
C PRO A 731 -49.54 -31.69 42.40
N GLN A 732 -48.24 -31.96 42.56
CA GLN A 732 -47.18 -30.95 42.55
C GLN A 732 -47.10 -30.17 41.22
N PHE A 733 -47.56 -30.75 40.10
CA PHE A 733 -47.54 -30.11 38.79
C PHE A 733 -48.84 -29.36 38.45
N LYS A 734 -49.80 -29.25 39.38
CA LYS A 734 -51.05 -28.50 39.15
C LYS A 734 -50.78 -27.07 38.69
N GLY A 735 -49.97 -26.32 39.44
CA GLY A 735 -49.69 -24.91 39.13
C GLY A 735 -49.01 -24.73 37.78
N ASP A 736 -48.15 -25.67 37.41
CA ASP A 736 -47.41 -25.69 36.14
C ASP A 736 -48.31 -26.02 34.96
N ALA A 737 -49.16 -27.04 35.08
CA ALA A 737 -50.15 -27.40 34.06
C ALA A 737 -51.13 -26.24 33.81
N VAL A 738 -51.64 -25.60 34.87
CA VAL A 738 -52.50 -24.42 34.75
C VAL A 738 -51.78 -23.27 34.04
N ARG A 739 -50.51 -23.01 34.38
CA ARG A 739 -49.70 -21.95 33.74
C ARG A 739 -49.49 -22.22 32.25
N ILE A 740 -49.18 -23.47 31.88
CA ILE A 740 -48.98 -23.88 30.49
C ILE A 740 -50.27 -23.70 29.69
N LEU A 741 -51.38 -24.27 30.15
CA LEU A 741 -52.66 -24.21 29.44
C LEU A 741 -53.16 -22.76 29.30
N LYS A 742 -53.14 -21.96 30.38
CA LYS A 742 -53.52 -20.53 30.31
C LYS A 742 -52.58 -19.73 29.41
N GLY A 743 -51.28 -20.01 29.43
CA GLY A 743 -50.28 -19.37 28.58
C GLY A 743 -50.51 -19.65 27.10
N VAL A 744 -50.76 -20.91 26.75
CA VAL A 744 -51.11 -21.30 25.37
C VAL A 744 -52.43 -20.68 24.94
N LYS A 745 -53.47 -20.68 25.80
CA LYS A 745 -54.77 -20.06 25.52
C LYS A 745 -54.64 -18.57 25.19
N ARG A 746 -53.82 -17.84 25.96
CA ARG A 746 -53.61 -16.40 25.78
C ARG A 746 -53.01 -16.06 24.41
N HIS A 747 -52.12 -16.91 23.91
CA HIS A 747 -51.42 -16.73 22.64
C HIS A 747 -51.85 -17.77 21.59
N ALA A 748 -53.09 -18.25 21.64
CA ALA A 748 -53.56 -19.37 20.80
C ALA A 748 -53.36 -19.14 19.30
N VAL A 749 -53.68 -17.94 18.80
CA VAL A 749 -53.50 -17.56 17.38
C VAL A 749 -52.05 -17.70 16.91
N LEU A 750 -51.08 -17.44 17.79
CA LEU A 750 -49.66 -17.59 17.49
C LEU A 750 -49.26 -19.07 17.50
N PHE A 751 -49.69 -19.81 18.53
CA PHE A 751 -49.34 -21.22 18.68
C PHE A 751 -50.01 -22.12 17.64
N GLU A 752 -51.22 -21.83 17.18
CA GLU A 752 -51.90 -22.55 16.09
C GLU A 752 -51.12 -22.55 14.77
N ARG A 753 -50.25 -21.55 14.56
CA ARG A 753 -49.38 -21.44 13.37
C ARG A 753 -48.06 -22.20 13.54
N CYS A 754 -47.77 -22.73 14.73
CA CYS A 754 -46.58 -23.51 15.02
C CYS A 754 -46.76 -24.96 14.57
N VAL A 755 -45.70 -25.59 14.07
CA VAL A 755 -45.74 -26.98 13.59
C VAL A 755 -46.07 -27.94 14.74
N ALA A 756 -45.56 -27.65 15.94
CA ALA A 756 -45.82 -28.40 17.16
C ALA A 756 -47.30 -28.39 17.59
N TRP A 757 -48.14 -27.51 17.04
CA TRP A 757 -49.57 -27.47 17.36
C TRP A 757 -50.29 -28.77 17.03
N ARG A 758 -49.90 -29.47 15.95
CA ARG A 758 -50.52 -30.74 15.55
C ARG A 758 -50.57 -31.80 16.66
N HIS A 759 -49.60 -31.74 17.60
CA HIS A 759 -49.48 -32.69 18.71
C HIS A 759 -50.16 -32.21 19.99
N PHE A 760 -50.39 -30.90 20.11
CA PHE A 760 -50.81 -30.28 21.36
C PHE A 760 -52.24 -30.66 21.77
N PRO A 761 -53.27 -30.57 20.90
CA PRO A 761 -54.64 -30.98 21.21
C PRO A 761 -54.74 -32.43 21.73
N GLY A 762 -54.09 -33.38 21.05
CA GLY A 762 -54.11 -34.80 21.44
C GLY A 762 -53.48 -35.04 22.83
N ARG A 763 -52.41 -34.31 23.15
CA ARG A 763 -51.73 -34.40 24.47
C ARG A 763 -52.57 -33.77 25.58
N VAL A 764 -53.26 -32.67 25.32
CA VAL A 764 -54.25 -32.09 26.26
C VAL A 764 -55.42 -33.06 26.48
N GLY A 765 -55.90 -33.72 25.43
CA GLY A 765 -56.92 -34.77 25.56
C GLY A 765 -56.46 -36.00 26.36
N ARG A 766 -55.16 -36.35 26.32
CA ARG A 766 -54.58 -37.38 27.20
C ARG A 766 -54.53 -36.89 28.65
N LEU A 767 -54.09 -35.66 28.90
CA LEU A 767 -54.10 -35.04 30.24
C LEU A 767 -55.53 -35.04 30.85
N TYR A 768 -56.53 -34.66 30.06
CA TYR A 768 -57.95 -34.63 30.48
C TYR A 768 -58.51 -36.01 30.90
N ARG A 769 -57.89 -37.10 30.44
CA ARG A 769 -58.30 -38.47 30.79
C ARG A 769 -57.51 -39.07 31.95
N LEU A 770 -56.49 -38.38 32.46
CA LEU A 770 -55.71 -38.88 33.59
C LEU A 770 -56.52 -38.81 34.89
N ALA A 771 -56.40 -39.85 35.71
CA ALA A 771 -56.93 -39.83 37.07
C ALA A 771 -56.17 -38.77 37.90
N GLY A 772 -56.88 -38.08 38.81
CA GLY A 772 -56.29 -37.10 39.73
C GLY A 772 -56.23 -35.65 39.23
N ILE A 773 -56.78 -35.35 38.04
CA ILE A 773 -57.01 -33.95 37.60
C ILE A 773 -58.20 -33.34 38.34
N ASP A 774 -58.11 -32.05 38.65
CA ASP A 774 -59.17 -31.30 39.32
C ASP A 774 -60.10 -30.57 38.34
N GLU A 775 -61.13 -29.91 38.88
CA GLU A 775 -62.16 -29.23 38.09
C GLU A 775 -61.59 -28.03 37.29
N GLU A 776 -60.62 -27.30 37.86
CA GLU A 776 -59.96 -26.18 37.17
C GLU A 776 -59.18 -26.65 35.94
N LEU A 777 -58.37 -27.70 36.07
CA LEU A 777 -57.62 -28.26 34.93
C LEU A 777 -58.54 -28.90 33.90
N SER A 778 -59.61 -29.57 34.34
CA SER A 778 -60.62 -30.15 33.45
C SER A 778 -61.27 -29.06 32.59
N GLY A 779 -61.72 -27.96 33.20
CA GLY A 779 -62.32 -26.83 32.47
C GLY A 779 -61.36 -26.15 31.49
N LEU A 780 -60.08 -26.00 31.86
CA LEU A 780 -59.07 -25.44 30.96
C LEU A 780 -58.80 -26.34 29.74
N CYS A 781 -58.85 -27.67 29.90
CA CYS A 781 -58.69 -28.61 28.80
C CYS A 781 -59.90 -28.57 27.84
N GLU A 782 -61.12 -28.52 28.39
CA GLU A 782 -62.37 -28.41 27.62
C GLU A 782 -62.40 -27.12 26.79
N ASP A 783 -62.00 -26.00 27.40
CA ASP A 783 -61.90 -24.69 26.75
C ASP A 783 -60.89 -24.65 25.59
N LEU A 784 -59.79 -25.40 25.70
CA LEU A 784 -58.69 -25.35 24.73
C LEU A 784 -58.88 -26.30 23.54
N VAL A 785 -59.54 -27.45 23.74
CA VAL A 785 -59.57 -28.54 22.74
C VAL A 785 -60.99 -29.05 22.46
N HIS A 786 -62.03 -28.50 23.09
CA HIS A 786 -63.43 -28.93 22.91
C HIS A 786 -63.63 -30.45 23.13
N VAL A 787 -62.99 -31.02 24.16
CA VAL A 787 -63.07 -32.45 24.49
C VAL A 787 -64.22 -32.70 25.47
N ALA A 788 -65.13 -33.64 25.17
CA ALA A 788 -66.17 -34.06 26.09
C ALA A 788 -65.78 -35.35 26.85
N LYS A 789 -66.01 -35.41 28.17
CA LYS A 789 -65.92 -36.63 28.98
C LYS A 789 -66.84 -37.72 28.42
N PRO A 790 -66.37 -38.97 28.19
CA PRO A 790 -67.29 -40.08 28.02
C PRO A 790 -68.06 -40.24 29.33
N LYS A 791 -69.40 -40.26 29.25
CA LYS A 791 -70.25 -40.60 30.39
C LYS A 791 -69.86 -42.00 30.88
N GLN A 792 -69.49 -42.11 32.15
CA GLN A 792 -69.56 -43.38 32.85
C GLN A 792 -71.04 -43.79 32.91
N GLU A 793 -71.39 -44.90 32.27
CA GLU A 793 -72.38 -45.89 32.75
C GLU A 793 -72.66 -46.97 31.69
N GLY A 794 -72.69 -48.23 32.13
CA GLY A 794 -73.64 -49.22 31.63
C GLY A 794 -73.21 -50.15 30.48
N SER A 795 -72.79 -51.36 30.85
CA SER A 795 -72.69 -52.58 30.06
C SER A 795 -73.49 -52.69 28.74
N SER A 796 -72.78 -52.99 27.64
CA SER A 796 -73.15 -54.13 26.80
C SER A 796 -71.86 -54.73 26.21
N SER A 797 -71.51 -55.95 26.62
CA SER A 797 -70.37 -56.69 26.10
C SER A 797 -70.72 -57.26 24.73
N GLY A 798 -70.47 -56.50 23.68
CA GLY A 798 -70.41 -56.96 22.30
C GLY A 798 -69.26 -56.27 21.57
N PRO A 799 -68.60 -56.93 20.61
CA PRO A 799 -67.57 -56.27 19.80
C PRO A 799 -68.17 -55.04 19.09
N PRO A 800 -67.48 -53.89 19.01
CA PRO A 800 -67.97 -52.71 18.29
C PRO A 800 -68.33 -53.05 16.83
N ARG A 801 -69.40 -52.40 16.34
CA ARG A 801 -69.96 -52.61 14.99
C ARG A 801 -69.70 -51.38 14.13
N GLY A 802 -68.98 -51.53 13.03
CA GLY A 802 -68.63 -50.43 12.13
C GLY A 802 -68.91 -50.76 10.66
N ILE A 803 -68.64 -49.81 9.77
CA ILE A 803 -68.81 -49.98 8.32
C ILE A 803 -67.45 -49.90 7.65
N VAL A 804 -67.12 -50.87 6.79
CA VAL A 804 -65.86 -50.81 6.01
C VAL A 804 -65.92 -49.62 5.05
N LYS A 805 -65.09 -48.61 5.30
CA LYS A 805 -65.02 -47.38 4.51
C LYS A 805 -64.13 -47.54 3.28
N ALA A 806 -63.08 -48.32 3.39
CA ALA A 806 -62.14 -48.58 2.31
C ALA A 806 -61.42 -49.92 2.48
N TRP A 807 -61.18 -50.62 1.37
CA TRP A 807 -60.39 -51.85 1.29
C TRP A 807 -59.37 -51.73 0.16
N ARG A 808 -58.12 -52.10 0.45
CA ARG A 808 -56.97 -51.98 -0.49
C ARG A 808 -56.36 -53.35 -0.81
N GLY A 809 -57.06 -54.46 -0.54
CA GLY A 809 -56.57 -55.84 -0.73
C GLY A 809 -55.66 -56.33 0.40
N THR A 810 -54.74 -55.51 0.87
CA THR A 810 -53.82 -55.87 1.98
C THR A 810 -54.22 -55.30 3.34
N TYR A 811 -55.07 -54.27 3.37
CA TYR A 811 -55.56 -53.60 4.57
C TYR A 811 -56.82 -52.78 4.26
N GLY A 812 -57.54 -52.35 5.29
CA GLY A 812 -58.71 -51.49 5.16
C GLY A 812 -58.94 -50.54 6.34
N PHE A 813 -60.03 -49.78 6.25
CA PHE A 813 -60.46 -48.83 7.28
C PHE A 813 -61.95 -49.01 7.60
N ILE A 814 -62.30 -48.96 8.89
CA ILE A 814 -63.67 -49.07 9.40
C ILE A 814 -64.10 -47.70 9.93
N SER A 815 -65.25 -47.21 9.48
CA SER A 815 -65.92 -46.03 10.02
C SER A 815 -66.73 -46.42 11.25
N HIS A 816 -66.54 -45.70 12.35
CA HIS A 816 -67.26 -45.91 13.61
C HIS A 816 -67.46 -44.56 14.34
N PRO A 817 -68.64 -44.28 14.93
CA PRO A 817 -68.92 -43.01 15.60
C PRO A 817 -67.91 -42.65 16.71
N ASP A 818 -67.46 -43.66 17.47
CA ASP A 818 -66.51 -43.46 18.59
C ASP A 818 -65.04 -43.35 18.14
N TYR A 819 -64.74 -43.56 16.85
CA TYR A 819 -63.39 -43.50 16.29
C TYR A 819 -63.32 -42.55 15.07
N PRO A 820 -63.20 -41.23 15.30
CA PRO A 820 -63.31 -40.22 14.23
C PRO A 820 -62.18 -40.27 13.19
N SER A 821 -61.08 -40.96 13.47
CA SER A 821 -59.94 -41.12 12.55
C SER A 821 -60.01 -42.37 11.66
N ASP A 822 -61.15 -43.08 11.66
CA ASP A 822 -61.35 -44.44 11.13
C ASP A 822 -60.43 -45.49 11.80
N VAL A 823 -60.91 -46.71 11.96
CA VAL A 823 -60.13 -47.82 12.55
C VAL A 823 -59.38 -48.55 11.45
N PHE A 824 -58.05 -48.63 11.55
CA PHE A 824 -57.22 -49.38 10.61
C PHE A 824 -57.29 -50.88 10.89
N PHE A 825 -57.36 -51.72 9.86
CA PHE A 825 -57.19 -53.17 10.02
C PHE A 825 -56.31 -53.75 8.90
N PRO A 826 -55.33 -54.61 9.22
CA PRO A 826 -54.60 -55.37 8.23
C PRO A 826 -55.47 -56.50 7.66
N GLY A 827 -55.20 -56.95 6.44
CA GLY A 827 -55.96 -58.07 5.84
C GLY A 827 -55.88 -59.36 6.64
N ALA A 828 -54.81 -59.58 7.41
CA ALA A 828 -54.68 -60.72 8.31
C ALA A 828 -55.68 -60.71 9.49
N ALA A 829 -56.29 -59.56 9.81
CA ALA A 829 -57.31 -59.45 10.85
C ALA A 829 -58.71 -59.87 10.37
N VAL A 830 -58.88 -60.13 9.07
CA VAL A 830 -60.18 -60.43 8.45
C VAL A 830 -60.54 -61.91 8.60
N GLN A 831 -61.71 -62.18 9.16
CA GLN A 831 -62.27 -63.54 9.25
C GLN A 831 -63.00 -63.92 7.95
N VAL A 832 -62.69 -65.12 7.44
CA VAL A 832 -63.35 -65.71 6.26
C VAL A 832 -64.57 -66.50 6.72
N THR A 833 -65.76 -65.91 6.61
CA THR A 833 -67.03 -66.60 6.85
C THR A 833 -67.55 -67.20 5.54
N GLY A 834 -67.76 -68.52 5.48
CA GLY A 834 -68.37 -69.18 4.31
C GLY A 834 -67.45 -69.46 3.10
N GLY A 835 -66.12 -69.39 3.27
CA GLY A 835 -65.16 -69.76 2.21
C GLY A 835 -64.95 -68.70 1.11
N MET A 836 -65.52 -67.50 1.25
CA MET A 836 -65.33 -66.38 0.31
C MET A 836 -64.15 -65.49 0.71
N ALA A 837 -63.17 -65.32 -0.18
CA ALA A 837 -62.12 -64.32 -0.02
C ALA A 837 -62.70 -62.91 -0.22
N TRP A 838 -62.46 -61.98 0.71
CA TRP A 838 -62.97 -60.60 0.67
C TRP A 838 -62.60 -59.85 -0.61
N ASP A 839 -61.48 -60.22 -1.26
CA ASP A 839 -61.04 -59.66 -2.53
C ASP A 839 -62.00 -59.93 -3.70
N SER A 840 -62.87 -60.93 -3.58
CA SER A 840 -63.87 -61.26 -4.62
C SER A 840 -65.17 -60.47 -4.52
N VAL A 841 -65.43 -59.76 -3.41
CA VAL A 841 -66.76 -59.16 -3.12
C VAL A 841 -66.72 -57.63 -2.93
N ASN A 842 -65.53 -57.00 -2.88
CA ASN A 842 -65.34 -55.58 -2.52
C ASN A 842 -66.09 -55.21 -1.21
N PRO A 843 -65.45 -55.35 -0.04
CA PRO A 843 -66.12 -55.26 1.25
C PRO A 843 -66.50 -53.81 1.65
N VAL A 844 -66.23 -52.81 0.81
CA VAL A 844 -66.57 -51.41 1.11
C VAL A 844 -68.10 -51.25 1.24
N GLY A 845 -68.55 -50.72 2.37
CA GLY A 845 -69.96 -50.59 2.73
C GLY A 845 -70.49 -51.73 3.60
N MET A 846 -69.75 -52.82 3.80
CA MET A 846 -70.18 -53.92 4.67
C MET A 846 -70.16 -53.52 6.14
N HIS A 847 -71.18 -53.97 6.88
CA HIS A 847 -71.20 -53.91 8.33
C HIS A 847 -70.29 -55.01 8.90
N VAL A 848 -69.43 -54.64 9.84
CA VAL A 848 -68.44 -55.54 10.42
C VAL A 848 -68.42 -55.42 11.94
N LEU A 849 -68.20 -56.55 12.60
CA LEU A 849 -67.79 -56.61 14.00
C LEU A 849 -66.27 -56.55 14.05
N PHE A 850 -65.71 -55.77 14.97
CA PHE A 850 -64.26 -55.69 15.14
C PHE A 850 -63.86 -55.58 16.61
N GLU A 851 -62.60 -55.88 16.91
CA GLU A 851 -62.01 -55.70 18.23
C GLU A 851 -60.75 -54.82 18.09
N VAL A 852 -60.71 -53.72 18.85
CA VAL A 852 -59.60 -52.76 18.83
C VAL A 852 -58.52 -53.22 19.81
N ASP A 853 -57.28 -53.29 19.33
CA ASP A 853 -56.13 -53.58 20.17
C ASP A 853 -55.65 -52.29 20.84
N GLU A 854 -55.76 -52.23 22.17
CA GLU A 854 -55.33 -51.08 22.97
C GLU A 854 -53.80 -50.86 22.95
N HIS A 855 -53.01 -51.76 22.34
CA HIS A 855 -51.54 -51.72 22.36
C HIS A 855 -50.87 -51.22 21.06
N GLY A 856 -51.62 -50.64 20.11
CA GLY A 856 -51.05 -50.06 18.88
C GLY A 856 -50.31 -48.74 19.11
N LYS A 857 -48.99 -48.69 18.85
CA LYS A 857 -48.13 -47.48 18.94
C LYS A 857 -48.37 -46.42 17.85
N GLY A 858 -49.61 -46.00 17.59
CA GLY A 858 -49.91 -44.95 16.61
C GLY A 858 -51.24 -44.21 16.86
N ASP A 859 -51.36 -43.00 16.31
CA ASP A 859 -52.51 -42.08 16.48
C ASP A 859 -53.84 -42.60 15.90
N ARG A 860 -53.85 -43.74 15.20
CA ARG A 860 -55.06 -44.34 14.61
C ARG A 860 -55.35 -45.70 15.27
N PRO A 861 -56.57 -45.94 15.80
CA PRO A 861 -56.94 -47.21 16.42
C PRO A 861 -56.82 -48.35 15.41
N ARG A 862 -56.29 -49.50 15.86
CA ARG A 862 -56.06 -50.69 15.04
C ARG A 862 -56.94 -51.84 15.49
N ALA A 863 -57.65 -52.47 14.56
CA ALA A 863 -58.38 -53.70 14.82
C ALA A 863 -57.51 -54.93 14.50
N ASN A 864 -57.50 -55.91 15.41
CA ASN A 864 -56.83 -57.20 15.21
C ASN A 864 -57.81 -58.31 14.81
N PHE A 865 -59.10 -58.03 14.88
CA PHE A 865 -60.17 -58.91 14.49
C PHE A 865 -61.23 -58.10 13.72
N VAL A 866 -61.64 -58.58 12.56
CA VAL A 866 -62.72 -58.01 11.74
C VAL A 866 -63.53 -59.15 11.12
N ALA A 867 -64.83 -59.21 11.39
CA ALA A 867 -65.74 -60.20 10.85
C ALA A 867 -66.96 -59.53 10.19
N PRO A 868 -67.41 -59.98 9.02
CA PRO A 868 -68.58 -59.42 8.37
C PRO A 868 -69.85 -59.82 9.11
N ILE A 869 -70.80 -58.89 9.23
CA ILE A 869 -72.15 -59.16 9.73
C ILE A 869 -73.00 -59.55 8.52
N PRO A 870 -73.60 -60.76 8.48
CA PRO A 870 -74.53 -61.12 7.42
C PRO A 870 -75.69 -60.11 7.38
N ALA A 871 -76.10 -59.68 6.19
CA ALA A 871 -77.36 -58.97 6.05
C ALA A 871 -78.48 -59.96 6.43
N GLU A 872 -79.20 -59.69 7.51
CA GLU A 872 -80.50 -60.33 7.74
C GLU A 872 -81.48 -59.77 6.70
N ASP A 873 -82.20 -60.64 6.00
CA ASP A 873 -83.25 -60.28 5.01
C ASP A 873 -84.40 -59.46 5.64
#